data_AF-A0A1J5B8A0-F1
#
_entry.id   AF-A0A1J5B8A0-F1
#
_cell.length_a   1.000
_cell.length_b   1.000
_cell.length_c   1.000
_cell.angle_alpha   90.00
_cell.angle_beta   90.00
_cell.angle_gamma   90.00
#
_symmetry.space_group_name_H-M   'P 1'
#
loop_
_entity.id
_entity.type
_entity.pdbx_description
1 polymer ?
#
loop_
_entity_poly.entity_id
_entity_poly.type
_entity_poly.pdbx_seq_one_letter_code
_entity_poly.pdbx_strand_id
1 'polypeptide(L)'
;MKKNDWILTISVILYSFLFYKQSLGINFLFFNLFVVASLLIRDKELLKSKYWIITAIASIASSVCILLYGNLLSFFANFFSLCLLSVLSINKNSSVFLALFYSLSSLASSIVFIIIDFVERRRKRITTVKTGVFTKILIGVIIFIVLLLFFFLYQKSNPLFYNFTKDINLDFITAAWIFFTLGGLLLMYGFYYPLKFNDIHQKDLSNSNLISEKTEEEYNQSKWRKFFSFNVELSAGTILFLLLNLMLIILNVLDIKYLWINQVLPDGLTYADYVHQGIGTLIMSIIFAIIVILFFFRSQINYYKNNKVIKLLVYFWIVQNIMMVVSTAYRNLLYVNEYSLTYKRIGVYVYLLLAFIGLATTLLKIGYKKSNWYLFRKNAWAAFFVLIIAAFINWDMLITRFNIEKSKQVDVNYLVGLSYKNLPILLSHKFNENDLSIKDNTIFDYKPRQYNQSKYNNDNYYNDLHRKLFKFLKNYNRLKWQSYCVSKQQVYNEILALEKSGKIDSLVLQNCNIEKLTPIKDFINLKNLNLDNNHVRKMNELSYFKKLNSLQLANNQIDSLEQFPALKELKDLDLKNNIITNIDPLLVLTSLEILDISTNKINDVKSFPKFKNLITLNISRNTINDLAPFIEMKKLKSLDLSYSPLINLKTLPVIPSLSELYLNNNQITAKNVEILWRLSEYKNLTGLYLSGNELENLNFILIYIDNTAKLNMPESPIFGNLQILDISNCLLTNIYSVKYLENLMELNVSFNKLNEISSIESLKNIEILNVSSNSIDDLKSISELENLLKLNVSNNHIDNIPYLKSFNSLLEMNASHNQVFSITSLSKLKNIGILDLSNNNIIDISALSNLKSIESLNISNNPIKDYSPLFDLKQLKKLYITNVSKEQLEKLKQALPKTIIETKMQKL
;
A
#
# COMPACT_ATOMS: atom_id res chain seq x y z
N MET A 1 5.24 49.41 -26.14
CA MET A 1 4.32 48.28 -25.87
C MET A 1 2.93 48.84 -25.62
N LYS A 2 1.88 48.19 -26.10
CA LYS A 2 0.50 48.55 -25.74
C LYS A 2 0.23 48.11 -24.30
N LYS A 3 -0.74 48.72 -23.60
CA LYS A 3 -1.15 48.38 -22.23
C LYS A 3 -1.34 46.87 -22.00
N ASN A 4 -1.89 46.17 -23.00
CA ASN A 4 -2.11 44.72 -22.92
C ASN A 4 -0.81 43.90 -23.01
N ASP A 5 0.21 44.38 -23.73
CA ASP A 5 1.50 43.68 -23.81
C ASP A 5 2.19 43.72 -22.44
N TRP A 6 2.08 44.83 -21.69
CA TRP A 6 2.61 44.94 -20.33
C TRP A 6 1.91 43.99 -19.35
N ILE A 7 0.57 43.92 -19.42
CA ILE A 7 -0.22 42.99 -18.60
C ILE A 7 0.22 41.55 -18.88
N LEU A 8 0.39 41.17 -20.15
CA LEU A 8 0.85 39.84 -20.53
C LEU A 8 2.25 39.55 -19.96
N THR A 9 3.22 40.45 -20.16
CA THR A 9 4.59 40.27 -19.65
C THR A 9 4.62 40.13 -18.13
N ILE A 10 3.92 40.99 -17.40
CA ILE A 10 3.85 40.91 -15.93
C ILE A 10 3.19 39.59 -15.50
N SER A 11 2.13 39.15 -16.19
CA SER A 11 1.46 37.87 -15.89
C SER A 11 2.39 36.67 -16.04
N VAL A 12 3.23 36.66 -17.07
CA VAL A 12 4.18 35.57 -17.33
C VAL A 12 5.30 35.55 -16.29
N ILE A 13 5.83 36.72 -15.93
CA ILE A 13 6.83 36.84 -14.85
C ILE A 13 6.22 36.36 -13.53
N LEU A 14 5.01 36.82 -13.20
CA LEU A 14 4.31 36.42 -11.99
C LEU A 14 4.00 34.92 -11.97
N TYR A 15 3.55 34.35 -13.09
CA TYR A 15 3.32 32.91 -13.23
C TYR A 15 4.61 32.12 -12.96
N SER A 16 5.71 32.51 -13.60
CA SER A 16 7.00 31.85 -13.43
C SER A 16 7.47 31.91 -11.98
N PHE A 17 7.35 33.08 -11.34
CA PHE A 17 7.69 33.29 -9.94
C PHE A 17 6.84 32.47 -8.96
N LEU A 18 5.52 32.40 -9.19
CA LEU A 18 4.57 31.77 -8.27
C LEU A 18 4.49 30.24 -8.40
N PHE A 19 4.73 29.69 -9.60
CA PHE A 19 4.45 28.27 -9.87
C PHE A 19 5.70 27.42 -10.16
N TYR A 20 6.86 28.00 -10.50
CA TYR A 20 8.02 27.19 -10.83
C TYR A 20 8.55 26.38 -9.64
N LYS A 21 8.56 25.05 -9.78
CA LYS A 21 8.90 24.08 -8.71
C LYS A 21 8.06 24.27 -7.43
N GLN A 22 6.85 24.82 -7.57
CA GLN A 22 5.90 25.00 -6.47
C GLN A 22 4.75 24.00 -6.57
N SER A 23 4.20 23.63 -5.43
CA SER A 23 2.97 22.83 -5.34
C SER A 23 1.74 23.72 -5.22
N LEU A 24 0.55 23.11 -5.27
CA LEU A 24 -0.73 23.80 -5.07
C LEU A 24 -0.76 24.47 -3.68
N GLY A 25 -1.05 25.77 -3.63
CA GLY A 25 -1.13 26.55 -2.40
C GLY A 25 -1.56 28.00 -2.63
N ILE A 26 -1.00 28.92 -1.83
CA ILE A 26 -1.32 30.35 -1.88
C ILE A 26 -0.97 31.02 -3.22
N ASN A 27 -0.05 30.44 -3.98
CA ASN A 27 0.28 30.88 -5.34
C ASN A 27 -0.95 31.06 -6.24
N PHE A 28 -1.94 30.17 -6.17
CA PHE A 28 -3.18 30.29 -6.97
C PHE A 28 -4.03 31.50 -6.57
N LEU A 29 -4.10 31.82 -5.28
CA LEU A 29 -4.89 32.95 -4.79
C LEU A 29 -4.30 34.28 -5.28
N PHE A 30 -2.98 34.48 -5.11
CA PHE A 30 -2.30 35.67 -5.60
C PHE A 30 -2.40 35.81 -7.11
N PHE A 31 -2.21 34.71 -7.84
CA PHE A 31 -2.31 34.70 -9.28
C PHE A 31 -3.72 35.09 -9.76
N ASN A 32 -4.78 34.56 -9.14
CA ASN A 32 -6.16 34.87 -9.54
C ASN A 32 -6.59 36.28 -9.19
N LEU A 33 -6.20 36.78 -8.01
CA LEU A 33 -6.44 38.18 -7.66
C LEU A 33 -5.79 39.11 -8.68
N PHE A 34 -4.58 38.79 -9.12
CA PHE A 34 -3.90 39.54 -10.17
C PHE A 34 -4.61 39.45 -11.52
N VAL A 35 -5.04 38.26 -11.97
CA VAL A 35 -5.77 38.10 -13.25
C VAL A 35 -7.10 38.84 -13.25
N VAL A 36 -7.87 38.77 -12.15
CA VAL A 36 -9.14 39.51 -12.03
C VAL A 36 -8.88 41.01 -12.07
N ALA A 37 -7.90 41.51 -11.32
CA ALA A 37 -7.52 42.92 -11.31
C ALA A 37 -7.03 43.41 -12.67
N SER A 38 -6.19 42.62 -13.36
CA SER A 38 -5.64 42.98 -14.66
C SER A 38 -6.72 43.06 -15.76
N LEU A 39 -7.72 42.18 -15.70
CA LEU A 39 -8.88 42.23 -16.59
C LEU A 39 -9.76 43.46 -16.33
N LEU A 40 -9.99 43.84 -15.06
CA LEU A 40 -10.71 45.07 -14.70
C LEU A 40 -9.96 46.34 -15.10
N ILE A 41 -8.63 46.33 -15.01
CA ILE A 41 -7.78 47.43 -15.52
C ILE A 41 -7.94 47.56 -17.03
N ARG A 42 -8.13 46.45 -17.75
CA ARG A 42 -8.32 46.42 -19.20
C ARG A 42 -9.69 46.95 -19.63
N ASP A 43 -10.76 46.49 -18.99
CA ASP A 43 -12.15 46.93 -19.23
C ASP A 43 -12.92 47.08 -17.91
N LYS A 44 -13.22 48.32 -17.51
CA LYS A 44 -14.00 48.60 -16.29
C LYS A 44 -15.47 48.21 -16.43
N GLU A 45 -15.98 48.09 -17.65
CA GLU A 45 -17.38 47.72 -17.90
C GLU A 45 -17.67 46.24 -17.64
N LEU A 46 -16.66 45.43 -17.33
CA LEU A 46 -16.84 44.04 -16.91
C LEU A 46 -17.71 43.91 -15.66
N LEU A 47 -17.68 44.91 -14.77
CA LEU A 47 -18.53 44.97 -13.57
C LEU A 47 -20.03 45.09 -13.88
N LYS A 48 -20.42 45.42 -15.12
CA LYS A 48 -21.83 45.42 -15.53
C LYS A 48 -22.33 44.01 -15.91
N SER A 49 -21.42 43.06 -16.18
CA SER A 49 -21.78 41.70 -16.60
C SER A 49 -21.97 40.77 -15.39
N LYS A 50 -23.23 40.34 -15.18
CA LYS A 50 -23.58 39.38 -14.12
C LYS A 50 -22.79 38.07 -14.23
N TYR A 51 -22.65 37.53 -15.43
CA TYR A 51 -21.95 36.25 -15.62
C TYR A 51 -20.44 36.36 -15.38
N TRP A 52 -19.85 37.50 -15.74
CA TRP A 52 -18.44 37.76 -15.45
C TRP A 52 -18.18 37.90 -13.94
N ILE A 53 -19.06 38.60 -13.22
CA ILE A 53 -18.94 38.72 -11.75
C ILE A 53 -19.04 37.34 -11.10
N ILE A 54 -20.00 36.51 -11.51
CA ILE A 54 -20.17 35.15 -10.97
C ILE A 54 -18.90 34.31 -11.19
N THR A 55 -18.31 34.36 -12.39
CA THR A 55 -17.10 33.58 -12.69
C THR A 55 -15.85 34.14 -12.03
N ALA A 56 -15.76 35.45 -11.82
CA ALA A 56 -14.70 36.08 -11.03
C ALA A 56 -14.77 35.67 -9.55
N ILE A 57 -15.98 35.65 -8.96
CA ILE A 57 -16.19 35.16 -7.60
C ILE A 57 -15.83 33.66 -7.54
N ALA A 58 -16.27 32.87 -8.51
CA ALA A 58 -15.98 31.43 -8.56
C ALA A 58 -14.47 31.15 -8.73
N SER A 59 -13.73 31.94 -9.51
CA SER A 59 -12.28 31.79 -9.66
C SER A 59 -11.53 32.13 -8.37
N ILE A 60 -11.94 33.18 -7.66
CA ILE A 60 -11.34 33.53 -6.36
C ILE A 60 -11.69 32.45 -5.31
N ALA A 61 -12.97 32.07 -5.22
CA ALA A 61 -13.46 31.04 -4.30
C ALA A 61 -12.73 29.70 -4.49
N SER A 62 -12.58 29.24 -5.73
CA SER A 62 -11.86 28.00 -6.04
C SER A 62 -10.36 28.10 -5.74
N SER A 63 -9.71 29.26 -5.87
CA SER A 63 -8.33 29.41 -5.38
C SER A 63 -8.21 29.46 -3.87
N VAL A 64 -9.23 29.97 -3.16
CA VAL A 64 -9.29 29.85 -1.70
C VAL A 64 -9.40 28.37 -1.32
N CYS A 65 -10.19 27.56 -2.04
CA CYS A 65 -10.23 26.11 -1.82
C CYS A 65 -8.86 25.44 -2.07
N ILE A 66 -8.08 25.89 -3.07
CA ILE A 66 -6.71 25.42 -3.28
C ILE A 66 -5.80 25.79 -2.09
N LEU A 67 -5.90 27.02 -1.58
CA LEU A 67 -5.16 27.45 -0.39
C LEU A 67 -5.53 26.59 0.84
N LEU A 68 -6.82 26.30 1.04
CA LEU A 68 -7.29 25.51 2.17
C LEU A 68 -6.88 24.04 2.06
N TYR A 69 -7.15 23.39 0.92
CA TYR A 69 -7.08 21.93 0.78
C TYR A 69 -6.00 21.42 -0.18
N GLY A 70 -5.57 22.22 -1.16
CA GLY A 70 -4.54 21.84 -2.13
C GLY A 70 -4.84 20.53 -2.89
N ASN A 71 -6.11 20.29 -3.25
CA ASN A 71 -6.55 19.07 -3.94
C ASN A 71 -6.77 19.29 -5.45
N LEU A 72 -6.78 18.20 -6.22
CA LEU A 72 -6.95 18.24 -7.68
C LEU A 72 -8.33 18.77 -8.10
N LEU A 73 -9.37 18.49 -7.32
CA LEU A 73 -10.72 18.95 -7.62
C LEU A 73 -10.83 20.48 -7.57
N SER A 74 -10.21 21.12 -6.57
CA SER A 74 -10.13 22.58 -6.46
C SER A 74 -9.30 23.18 -7.57
N PHE A 75 -8.23 22.50 -8.01
CA PHE A 75 -7.46 22.89 -9.18
C PHE A 75 -8.33 22.90 -10.45
N PHE A 76 -9.09 21.83 -10.72
CA PHE A 76 -9.99 21.80 -11.88
C PHE A 76 -11.08 22.87 -11.80
N ALA A 77 -11.70 23.04 -10.63
CA ALA A 77 -12.69 24.09 -10.40
C ALA A 77 -12.12 25.48 -10.70
N ASN A 78 -10.86 25.72 -10.32
CA ASN A 78 -10.17 26.96 -10.59
C ASN A 78 -9.81 27.16 -12.06
N PHE A 79 -9.26 26.13 -12.70
CA PHE A 79 -8.91 26.14 -14.10
C PHE A 79 -10.13 26.45 -14.99
N PHE A 80 -11.26 25.76 -14.77
CA PHE A 80 -12.49 26.02 -15.52
C PHE A 80 -13.06 27.42 -15.22
N SER A 81 -12.93 27.91 -13.99
CA SER A 81 -13.35 29.28 -13.64
C SER A 81 -12.53 30.33 -14.41
N LEU A 82 -11.21 30.16 -14.49
CA LEU A 82 -10.33 31.04 -15.27
C LEU A 82 -10.62 30.97 -16.78
N CYS A 83 -10.86 29.77 -17.30
CA CYS A 83 -11.24 29.59 -18.70
C CYS A 83 -12.55 30.32 -19.05
N LEU A 84 -13.54 30.30 -18.16
CA LEU A 84 -14.78 31.05 -18.35
C LEU A 84 -14.55 32.55 -18.22
N LEU A 85 -13.79 32.96 -17.21
CA LEU A 85 -13.48 34.36 -16.94
C LEU A 85 -12.78 35.02 -18.13
N SER A 86 -11.83 34.33 -18.77
CA SER A 86 -11.09 34.85 -19.93
C SER A 86 -12.00 35.20 -21.10
N VAL A 87 -12.89 34.28 -21.49
CA VAL A 87 -13.77 34.47 -22.65
C VAL A 87 -14.91 35.44 -22.34
N LEU A 88 -15.50 35.37 -21.15
CA LEU A 88 -16.54 36.33 -20.72
C LEU A 88 -16.00 37.76 -20.61
N SER A 89 -14.67 37.93 -20.51
CA SER A 89 -14.03 39.25 -20.54
C SER A 89 -14.01 39.89 -21.92
N ILE A 90 -14.32 39.15 -22.98
CA ILE A 90 -14.47 39.66 -24.34
C ILE A 90 -15.94 39.58 -24.77
N ASN A 91 -16.53 38.39 -24.62
CA ASN A 91 -17.89 38.11 -25.05
C ASN A 91 -18.79 37.91 -23.82
N LYS A 92 -19.26 39.03 -23.25
CA LYS A 92 -20.00 39.11 -21.96
C LYS A 92 -21.25 38.22 -21.89
N ASN A 93 -21.83 37.88 -23.04
CA ASN A 93 -23.08 37.11 -23.17
C ASN A 93 -22.89 35.67 -23.66
N SER A 94 -21.65 35.17 -23.75
CA SER A 94 -21.40 33.79 -24.19
C SER A 94 -21.99 32.75 -23.22
N SER A 95 -22.52 31.66 -23.77
CA SER A 95 -22.87 30.48 -22.96
C SER A 95 -21.63 29.81 -22.35
N VAL A 96 -21.78 29.17 -21.18
CA VAL A 96 -20.68 28.47 -20.46
C VAL A 96 -19.97 27.46 -21.36
N PHE A 97 -20.74 26.62 -22.06
CA PHE A 97 -20.18 25.60 -22.95
C PHE A 97 -19.31 26.22 -24.05
N LEU A 98 -19.83 27.23 -24.74
CA LEU A 98 -19.13 27.90 -25.82
C LEU A 98 -17.91 28.68 -25.30
N ALA A 99 -18.04 29.30 -24.12
CA ALA A 99 -16.93 29.97 -23.46
C ALA A 99 -15.81 29.00 -23.10
N LEU A 100 -16.11 27.82 -22.57
CA LEU A 100 -15.10 26.79 -22.32
C LEU A 100 -14.46 26.30 -23.61
N PHE A 101 -15.27 26.01 -24.63
CA PHE A 101 -14.77 25.59 -25.94
C PHE A 101 -13.80 26.62 -26.53
N TYR A 102 -14.18 27.90 -26.57
CA TYR A 102 -13.33 28.98 -27.05
C TYR A 102 -12.06 29.15 -26.23
N SER A 103 -12.15 29.03 -24.91
CA SER A 103 -10.99 29.15 -24.03
C SER A 103 -9.98 28.05 -24.31
N LEU A 104 -10.45 26.80 -24.39
CA LEU A 104 -9.62 25.63 -24.69
C LEU A 104 -9.03 25.68 -26.09
N SER A 105 -9.83 26.04 -27.10
CA SER A 105 -9.33 26.27 -28.46
C SER A 105 -8.29 27.38 -28.51
N SER A 106 -8.47 28.45 -27.74
CA SER A 106 -7.50 29.54 -27.69
C SER A 106 -6.20 29.13 -27.03
N LEU A 107 -6.26 28.35 -25.95
CA LEU A 107 -5.06 27.78 -25.33
C LEU A 107 -4.30 26.90 -26.33
N ALA A 108 -5.01 26.05 -27.07
CA ALA A 108 -4.40 25.18 -28.08
C ALA A 108 -3.77 25.97 -29.25
N SER A 109 -4.43 27.03 -29.71
CA SER A 109 -3.95 27.84 -30.84
C SER A 109 -2.97 28.96 -30.45
N SER A 110 -2.63 29.12 -29.16
CA SER A 110 -1.83 30.25 -28.67
C SER A 110 -0.49 30.40 -29.39
N ILE A 111 0.20 29.30 -29.70
CA ILE A 111 1.46 29.33 -30.45
C ILE A 111 1.27 29.96 -31.83
N VAL A 112 0.25 29.51 -32.57
CA VAL A 112 -0.05 29.98 -33.93
C VAL A 112 -0.39 31.47 -33.91
N PHE A 113 -1.20 31.91 -32.94
CA PHE A 113 -1.57 33.33 -32.84
C PHE A 113 -0.43 34.24 -32.43
N ILE A 114 0.47 33.79 -31.57
CA ILE A 114 1.69 34.55 -31.24
C ILE A 114 2.51 34.79 -32.51
N ILE A 115 2.65 33.77 -33.36
CA ILE A 115 3.37 33.88 -34.65
C ILE A 115 2.64 34.84 -35.59
N ILE A 116 1.32 34.69 -35.76
CA ILE A 116 0.53 35.57 -36.63
C ILE A 116 0.58 37.03 -36.16
N ASP A 117 0.34 37.31 -34.87
CA ASP A 117 0.39 38.67 -34.31
C ASP A 117 1.79 39.28 -34.45
N PHE A 118 2.84 38.47 -34.28
CA PHE A 118 4.21 38.91 -34.54
C PHE A 118 4.44 39.29 -36.01
N VAL A 119 4.01 38.45 -36.96
CA VAL A 119 4.13 38.70 -38.40
C VAL A 119 3.32 39.92 -38.81
N GLU A 120 2.08 40.07 -38.34
CA GLU A 120 1.22 41.22 -38.63
C GLU A 120 1.76 42.53 -38.07
N ARG A 121 2.24 42.55 -36.81
CA ARG A 121 2.86 43.73 -36.21
C ARG A 121 4.14 44.12 -36.95
N ARG A 122 4.90 43.15 -37.46
CA ARG A 122 6.10 43.41 -38.29
C ARG A 122 5.70 43.97 -39.65
N ARG A 123 4.66 43.43 -40.28
CA ARG A 123 4.11 43.93 -41.55
C ARG A 123 3.62 45.39 -41.43
N LYS A 124 2.90 45.72 -40.36
CA LYS A 124 2.43 47.10 -40.06
C LYS A 124 3.55 48.09 -39.68
N ARG A 125 4.69 47.61 -39.16
CA ARG A 125 5.86 48.46 -38.86
C ARG A 125 6.71 48.80 -40.09
N ILE A 126 6.59 48.04 -41.18
CA ILE A 126 7.34 48.31 -42.41
C ILE A 126 6.82 49.58 -43.12
N THR A 127 5.62 50.08 -42.79
CA THR A 127 5.00 51.23 -43.44
C THR A 127 5.08 52.57 -42.68
N THR A 128 5.71 52.65 -41.50
CA THR A 128 5.93 53.94 -40.79
C THR A 128 7.24 53.95 -39.99
N VAL A 129 8.02 55.03 -40.11
CA VAL A 129 9.46 55.12 -39.75
C VAL A 129 9.75 55.27 -38.24
N LYS A 130 11.02 55.00 -37.89
CA LYS A 130 11.81 55.19 -36.64
C LYS A 130 11.72 54.06 -35.59
N THR A 131 12.82 53.32 -35.51
CA THR A 131 13.16 52.37 -34.44
C THR A 131 13.27 53.09 -33.10
N GLY A 132 12.14 53.15 -32.38
CA GLY A 132 12.09 53.67 -31.02
C GLY A 132 13.05 52.92 -30.09
N VAL A 133 13.54 53.62 -29.06
CA VAL A 133 14.45 53.13 -28.00
C VAL A 133 14.08 51.71 -27.51
N PHE A 134 12.79 51.39 -27.47
CA PHE A 134 12.26 50.07 -27.12
C PHE A 134 12.77 48.90 -28.00
N THR A 135 12.92 49.07 -29.31
CA THR A 135 13.48 48.02 -30.18
C THR A 135 14.97 47.77 -29.92
N LYS A 136 15.73 48.81 -29.55
CA LYS A 136 17.14 48.68 -29.16
C LYS A 136 17.27 47.96 -27.81
N ILE A 137 16.39 48.26 -26.85
CA ILE A 137 16.31 47.54 -25.56
C ILE A 137 15.96 46.07 -25.79
N LEU A 138 14.98 45.76 -26.63
CA LEU A 138 14.57 44.37 -26.91
C LEU A 138 15.71 43.55 -27.55
N ILE A 139 16.42 44.14 -28.51
CA ILE A 139 17.61 43.52 -29.12
C ILE A 139 18.70 43.32 -28.07
N GLY A 140 18.95 44.31 -27.21
CA GLY A 140 19.88 44.19 -26.09
C GLY A 140 19.53 43.06 -25.13
N VAL A 141 18.25 42.89 -24.79
CA VAL A 141 17.77 41.78 -23.95
C VAL A 141 17.98 40.43 -24.64
N ILE A 142 17.71 40.31 -25.95
CA ILE A 142 17.94 39.07 -26.71
C ILE A 142 19.43 38.72 -26.74
N ILE A 143 20.30 39.69 -27.03
CA ILE A 143 21.76 39.50 -27.01
C ILE A 143 22.22 39.07 -25.62
N PHE A 144 21.72 39.70 -24.56
CA PHE A 144 22.05 39.35 -23.19
C PHE A 144 21.60 37.92 -22.82
N ILE A 145 20.40 37.49 -23.25
CA ILE A 145 19.91 36.12 -23.05
C ILE A 145 20.80 35.10 -23.79
N VAL A 146 21.21 35.40 -25.03
CA VAL A 146 22.10 34.53 -25.81
C VAL A 146 23.48 34.43 -25.15
N LEU A 147 24.04 35.56 -24.70
CA LEU A 147 25.30 35.59 -23.97
C LEU A 147 25.23 34.80 -22.65
N LEU A 148 24.13 34.91 -21.91
CA LEU A 148 23.87 34.10 -20.72
C LEU A 148 23.84 32.60 -21.03
N LEU A 149 23.20 32.20 -22.11
CA LEU A 149 23.13 30.80 -22.53
C LEU A 149 24.53 30.25 -22.87
N PHE A 150 25.34 31.02 -23.62
CA PHE A 150 26.73 30.64 -23.91
C PHE A 150 27.61 30.65 -22.65
N PHE A 151 27.42 31.60 -21.74
CA PHE A 151 28.11 31.66 -20.46
C PHE A 151 27.92 30.36 -19.65
N PHE A 152 26.69 29.85 -19.52
CA PHE A 152 26.44 28.58 -18.82
C PHE A 152 26.95 27.35 -19.56
N LEU A 153 26.88 27.35 -20.90
CA LEU A 153 27.47 26.28 -21.70
C LEU A 153 28.99 26.21 -21.46
N TYR A 154 29.68 27.35 -21.46
CA TYR A 154 31.12 27.41 -21.17
C TYR A 154 31.45 27.08 -19.72
N GLN A 155 30.63 27.52 -18.77
CA GLN A 155 30.77 27.19 -17.36
C GLN A 155 30.68 25.68 -17.10
N LYS A 156 29.74 24.98 -17.74
CA LYS A 156 29.65 23.51 -17.65
C LYS A 156 30.74 22.77 -18.43
N SER A 157 31.24 23.36 -19.51
CA SER A 157 32.19 22.70 -20.40
C SER A 157 33.65 22.83 -19.96
N ASN A 158 33.96 23.77 -19.04
CA ASN A 158 35.33 24.05 -18.61
C ASN A 158 35.43 24.23 -17.07
N PRO A 159 36.12 23.32 -16.35
CA PRO A 159 36.29 23.38 -14.89
C PRO A 159 37.01 24.64 -14.38
N LEU A 160 37.91 25.24 -15.18
CA LEU A 160 38.61 26.48 -14.81
C LEU A 160 37.67 27.68 -14.92
N PHE A 161 36.87 27.74 -15.99
CA PHE A 161 35.85 28.78 -16.14
C PHE A 161 34.74 28.64 -15.09
N TYR A 162 34.36 27.41 -14.73
CA TYR A 162 33.49 27.13 -13.58
C TYR A 162 34.05 27.74 -12.29
N ASN A 163 35.31 27.43 -11.94
CA ASN A 163 35.92 27.94 -10.70
C ASN A 163 36.05 29.47 -10.69
N PHE A 164 36.33 30.10 -11.84
CA PHE A 164 36.42 31.56 -11.97
C PHE A 164 35.06 32.26 -11.84
N THR A 165 33.98 31.61 -12.25
CA THR A 165 32.62 32.18 -12.28
C THR A 165 31.69 31.61 -11.21
N LYS A 166 32.19 30.76 -10.31
CA LYS A 166 31.40 30.02 -9.32
C LYS A 166 30.57 30.93 -8.41
N ASP A 167 31.04 32.16 -8.19
CA ASP A 167 30.39 33.14 -7.33
C ASP A 167 29.23 33.87 -8.03
N ILE A 168 29.11 33.77 -9.37
CA ILE A 168 27.98 34.27 -10.17
C ILE A 168 26.89 33.19 -10.22
N ASN A 169 26.01 33.18 -9.21
CA ASN A 169 24.92 32.21 -9.10
C ASN A 169 23.63 32.68 -9.81
N LEU A 170 23.32 32.10 -10.97
CA LEU A 170 22.01 32.22 -11.64
C LEU A 170 21.37 30.85 -11.86
N ASP A 171 21.55 29.91 -10.93
CA ASP A 171 21.02 28.53 -11.00
C ASP A 171 19.48 28.46 -11.14
N PHE A 172 18.77 29.59 -10.98
CA PHE A 172 17.34 29.67 -11.24
C PHE A 172 17.00 29.63 -12.75
N ILE A 173 17.87 30.14 -13.63
CA ILE A 173 17.67 30.16 -15.10
C ILE A 173 18.13 28.83 -15.69
N THR A 174 17.37 27.78 -15.41
CA THR A 174 17.57 26.47 -16.06
C THR A 174 16.78 26.37 -17.36
N ALA A 175 17.17 25.48 -18.27
CA ALA A 175 16.34 25.16 -19.45
C ALA A 175 14.90 24.79 -19.02
N ALA A 176 14.74 24.06 -17.91
CA ALA A 176 13.44 23.75 -17.34
C ALA A 176 12.65 24.99 -16.91
N TRP A 177 13.31 26.01 -16.34
CA TRP A 177 12.67 27.29 -16.00
C TRP A 177 12.25 28.07 -17.25
N ILE A 178 13.08 28.09 -18.30
CA ILE A 178 12.77 28.74 -19.59
C ILE A 178 11.55 28.08 -20.23
N PHE A 179 11.54 26.75 -20.38
CA PHE A 179 10.40 26.02 -20.94
C PHE A 179 9.13 26.19 -20.10
N PHE A 180 9.25 26.19 -18.76
CA PHE A 180 8.12 26.44 -17.87
C PHE A 180 7.55 27.86 -18.06
N THR A 181 8.43 28.85 -18.18
CA THR A 181 8.06 30.25 -18.41
C THR A 181 7.42 30.45 -19.79
N LEU A 182 7.94 29.78 -20.83
CA LEU A 182 7.33 29.75 -22.16
C LEU A 182 5.95 29.09 -22.13
N GLY A 183 5.77 28.00 -21.39
CA GLY A 183 4.45 27.40 -21.16
C GLY A 183 3.49 28.38 -20.48
N GLY A 184 3.98 29.14 -19.49
CA GLY A 184 3.26 30.25 -18.87
C GLY A 184 2.85 31.33 -19.87
N LEU A 185 3.74 31.70 -20.80
CA LEU A 185 3.43 32.64 -21.89
C LEU A 185 2.29 32.13 -22.76
N LEU A 186 2.30 30.85 -23.16
CA LEU A 186 1.22 30.26 -23.96
C LEU A 186 -0.11 30.30 -23.20
N LEU A 187 -0.09 29.90 -21.93
CA LEU A 187 -1.29 29.87 -21.08
C LEU A 187 -1.87 31.29 -20.88
N MET A 188 -1.01 32.26 -20.55
CA MET A 188 -1.42 33.65 -20.38
C MET A 188 -1.90 34.27 -21.68
N TYR A 189 -1.23 33.98 -22.80
CA TYR A 189 -1.64 34.50 -24.10
C TYR A 189 -3.04 34.01 -24.46
N GLY A 190 -3.32 32.72 -24.27
CA GLY A 190 -4.66 32.16 -24.48
C GLY A 190 -5.74 32.78 -23.58
N PHE A 191 -5.40 33.16 -22.34
CA PHE A 191 -6.34 33.83 -21.43
C PHE A 191 -6.57 35.31 -21.74
N TYR A 192 -5.56 36.07 -22.12
CA TYR A 192 -5.73 37.49 -22.41
C TYR A 192 -6.20 37.77 -23.83
N TYR A 193 -5.91 36.88 -24.78
CA TYR A 193 -6.24 37.04 -26.19
C TYR A 193 -7.08 35.84 -26.71
N PRO A 194 -8.25 35.56 -26.13
CA PRO A 194 -9.09 34.47 -26.60
C PRO A 194 -9.55 34.67 -28.04
N LEU A 195 -9.60 33.56 -28.77
CA LEU A 195 -10.11 33.46 -30.14
C LEU A 195 -11.48 34.13 -30.32
N LYS A 196 -11.61 34.99 -31.34
CA LYS A 196 -12.88 35.63 -31.73
C LYS A 196 -13.54 34.86 -32.88
N PHE A 197 -14.45 33.95 -32.57
CA PHE A 197 -15.32 33.32 -33.58
C PHE A 197 -16.64 34.09 -33.70
N ASN A 198 -16.63 35.18 -34.46
CA ASN A 198 -17.80 36.06 -34.58
C ASN A 198 -19.04 35.33 -35.13
N ASP A 199 -18.87 34.45 -36.13
CA ASP A 199 -19.99 33.75 -36.77
C ASP A 199 -20.69 32.74 -35.83
N ILE A 200 -19.90 32.00 -35.05
CA ILE A 200 -20.42 31.00 -34.10
C ILE A 200 -21.02 31.71 -32.88
N HIS A 201 -20.42 32.81 -32.42
CA HIS A 201 -20.94 33.62 -31.32
C HIS A 201 -22.27 34.31 -31.68
N GLN A 202 -22.37 34.87 -32.89
CA GLN A 202 -23.63 35.42 -33.40
C GLN A 202 -24.70 34.33 -33.52
N LYS A 203 -24.34 33.11 -33.95
CA LYS A 203 -25.26 31.96 -33.95
C LYS A 203 -25.71 31.53 -32.56
N ASP A 204 -24.86 31.62 -31.53
CA ASP A 204 -25.29 31.36 -30.14
C ASP A 204 -26.29 32.44 -29.69
N LEU A 205 -25.96 33.72 -29.88
CA LEU A 205 -26.83 34.83 -29.47
C LEU A 205 -28.16 34.88 -30.23
N SER A 206 -28.17 34.57 -31.53
CA SER A 206 -29.39 34.55 -32.34
C SER A 206 -30.31 33.37 -32.02
N ASN A 207 -29.78 32.31 -31.41
CA ASN A 207 -30.58 31.19 -30.93
C ASN A 207 -31.33 31.56 -29.64
N SER A 208 -32.62 31.86 -29.81
CA SER A 208 -33.58 32.16 -28.76
C SER A 208 -33.70 31.04 -27.71
N ASN A 209 -33.86 31.45 -26.44
CA ASN A 209 -34.21 30.53 -25.33
C ASN A 209 -35.69 30.11 -25.38
N LEU A 210 -36.51 30.78 -26.18
CA LEU A 210 -37.90 30.45 -26.46
C LEU A 210 -37.98 29.75 -27.82
N ILE A 211 -38.89 28.78 -27.95
CA ILE A 211 -39.20 28.22 -29.26
C ILE A 211 -40.08 29.23 -30.01
N SER A 212 -39.74 29.56 -31.25
CA SER A 212 -40.65 30.28 -32.14
C SER A 212 -41.65 29.29 -32.78
N GLU A 213 -42.89 29.73 -32.94
CA GLU A 213 -43.87 28.99 -33.71
C GLU A 213 -43.44 29.02 -35.18
N LYS A 214 -43.15 27.85 -35.76
CA LYS A 214 -42.83 27.74 -37.19
C LYS A 214 -44.14 27.71 -37.98
N THR A 215 -44.24 28.53 -39.02
CA THR A 215 -45.35 28.47 -39.97
C THR A 215 -45.37 27.10 -40.68
N GLU A 216 -46.54 26.67 -41.17
CA GLU A 216 -46.69 25.40 -41.90
C GLU A 216 -45.73 25.31 -43.10
N GLU A 217 -45.44 26.43 -43.75
CA GLU A 217 -44.50 26.54 -44.87
C GLU A 217 -43.03 26.29 -44.48
N GLU A 218 -42.58 26.79 -43.33
CA GLU A 218 -41.20 26.57 -42.82
C GLU A 218 -40.96 25.12 -42.40
N TYR A 219 -42.00 24.42 -41.95
CA TYR A 219 -41.93 22.98 -41.69
C TYR A 219 -41.90 22.18 -42.98
N ASN A 220 -42.69 22.62 -43.97
CA ASN A 220 -42.74 22.01 -45.29
C ASN A 220 -41.39 22.04 -46.04
N GLN A 221 -40.52 23.00 -45.74
CA GLN A 221 -39.15 23.12 -46.28
C GLN A 221 -38.06 22.40 -45.46
N SER A 222 -38.37 21.80 -44.31
CA SER A 222 -37.34 21.20 -43.45
C SER A 222 -36.82 19.87 -44.00
N LYS A 223 -35.49 19.65 -43.94
CA LYS A 223 -34.82 18.38 -44.33
C LYS A 223 -35.43 17.13 -43.66
N TRP A 224 -36.06 17.28 -42.50
CA TRP A 224 -36.63 16.19 -41.72
C TRP A 224 -37.96 15.66 -42.27
N ARG A 225 -38.68 16.46 -43.07
CA ARG A 225 -39.95 16.05 -43.70
C ARG A 225 -39.75 14.94 -44.74
N LYS A 226 -38.54 14.85 -45.33
CA LYS A 226 -38.18 13.74 -46.23
C LYS A 226 -38.16 12.38 -45.52
N PHE A 227 -38.05 12.35 -44.20
CA PHE A 227 -37.95 11.12 -43.42
C PHE A 227 -39.17 10.85 -42.54
N PHE A 228 -39.83 11.89 -42.01
CA PHE A 228 -41.03 11.73 -41.16
C PHE A 228 -42.06 12.82 -41.44
N SER A 229 -43.32 12.43 -41.64
CA SER A 229 -44.44 13.39 -41.63
C SER A 229 -44.81 13.76 -40.19
N PHE A 230 -45.37 14.95 -39.97
CA PHE A 230 -45.71 15.46 -38.63
C PHE A 230 -46.59 14.49 -37.83
N ASN A 231 -47.59 13.90 -38.48
CA ASN A 231 -48.49 12.93 -37.85
C ASN A 231 -47.77 11.61 -37.48
N VAL A 232 -46.79 11.19 -38.27
CA VAL A 232 -45.95 10.01 -37.96
C VAL A 232 -45.03 10.33 -36.78
N GLU A 233 -44.41 11.51 -36.74
CA GLU A 233 -43.55 11.93 -35.61
C GLU A 233 -44.35 12.02 -34.30
N LEU A 234 -45.58 12.56 -34.33
CA LEU A 234 -46.47 12.61 -33.16
C LEU A 234 -46.92 11.22 -32.70
N SER A 235 -47.29 10.35 -33.64
CA SER A 235 -47.73 8.98 -33.34
C SER A 235 -46.57 8.13 -32.80
N ALA A 236 -45.40 8.19 -33.44
CA ALA A 236 -44.19 7.51 -32.99
C ALA A 236 -43.76 7.98 -31.60
N GLY A 237 -43.79 9.29 -31.34
CA GLY A 237 -43.51 9.84 -30.02
C GLY A 237 -44.49 9.36 -28.96
N THR A 238 -45.79 9.35 -29.28
CA THR A 238 -46.83 8.88 -28.35
C THR A 238 -46.68 7.39 -28.03
N ILE A 239 -46.47 6.55 -29.03
CA ILE A 239 -46.23 5.10 -28.85
C ILE A 239 -44.96 4.86 -28.04
N LEU A 240 -43.86 5.54 -28.37
CA LEU A 240 -42.59 5.40 -27.68
C LEU A 240 -42.73 5.77 -26.20
N PHE A 241 -43.30 6.93 -25.88
CA PHE A 241 -43.46 7.33 -24.48
C PHE A 241 -44.46 6.45 -23.74
N LEU A 242 -45.49 5.90 -24.39
CA LEU A 242 -46.38 4.91 -23.77
C LEU A 242 -45.61 3.64 -23.39
N LEU A 243 -44.85 3.05 -24.33
CA LEU A 243 -44.05 1.85 -24.09
C LEU A 243 -42.96 2.08 -23.04
N LEU A 244 -42.27 3.22 -23.09
CA LEU A 244 -41.26 3.57 -22.11
C LEU A 244 -41.86 3.75 -20.71
N ASN A 245 -43.02 4.38 -20.58
CA ASN A 245 -43.70 4.49 -19.28
C ASN A 245 -44.10 3.13 -18.72
N LEU A 246 -44.61 2.22 -19.55
CA LEU A 246 -44.96 0.85 -19.13
C LEU A 246 -43.73 0.10 -18.63
N MET A 247 -42.62 0.18 -19.35
CA MET A 247 -41.36 -0.45 -18.95
C MET A 247 -40.83 0.13 -17.62
N LEU A 248 -40.90 1.45 -17.45
CA LEU A 248 -40.45 2.12 -16.23
C LEU A 248 -41.34 1.83 -15.02
N ILE A 249 -42.64 1.65 -15.21
CA ILE A 249 -43.54 1.24 -14.12
C ILE A 249 -43.09 -0.11 -13.59
N ILE A 250 -42.83 -1.08 -14.46
CA ILE A 250 -42.37 -2.41 -14.05
C ILE A 250 -41.08 -2.28 -13.23
N LEU A 251 -40.12 -1.49 -13.69
CA LEU A 251 -38.86 -1.29 -12.99
C LEU A 251 -39.04 -0.60 -11.62
N ASN A 252 -39.88 0.43 -11.55
CA ASN A 252 -40.19 1.13 -10.30
C ASN A 252 -40.94 0.23 -9.31
N VAL A 253 -41.85 -0.63 -9.78
CA VAL A 253 -42.56 -1.62 -8.95
C VAL A 253 -41.58 -2.66 -8.39
N LEU A 254 -40.64 -3.14 -9.20
CA LEU A 254 -39.59 -4.05 -8.74
C LEU A 254 -38.70 -3.39 -7.68
N ASP A 255 -38.34 -2.12 -7.87
CA ASP A 255 -37.59 -1.35 -6.87
C ASP A 255 -38.39 -1.18 -5.59
N ILE A 256 -39.66 -0.80 -5.64
CA ILE A 256 -40.49 -0.69 -4.43
C ILE A 256 -40.52 -2.04 -3.69
N LYS A 257 -40.76 -3.15 -4.41
CA LYS A 257 -40.87 -4.48 -3.80
C LYS A 257 -39.58 -4.93 -3.11
N TYR A 258 -38.45 -4.89 -3.82
CA TYR A 258 -37.20 -5.48 -3.33
C TYR A 258 -36.32 -4.49 -2.55
N LEU A 259 -36.36 -3.21 -2.90
CA LEU A 259 -35.51 -2.19 -2.29
C LEU A 259 -36.18 -1.50 -1.09
N TRP A 260 -37.45 -1.11 -1.24
CA TRP A 260 -38.14 -0.28 -0.24
C TRP A 260 -38.89 -1.11 0.80
N ILE A 261 -39.55 -2.19 0.39
CA ILE A 261 -40.39 -3.02 1.28
C ILE A 261 -39.61 -4.19 1.87
N ASN A 262 -39.12 -5.12 1.05
CA ASN A 262 -38.61 -6.40 1.57
C ASN A 262 -37.15 -6.34 2.04
N GLN A 263 -36.31 -5.43 1.51
CA GLN A 263 -34.87 -5.29 1.82
C GLN A 263 -34.03 -6.59 1.78
N VAL A 264 -34.54 -7.64 1.14
CA VAL A 264 -33.86 -8.93 0.96
C VAL A 264 -33.70 -9.16 -0.54
N LEU A 265 -32.46 -9.32 -0.97
CA LEU A 265 -32.13 -9.69 -2.34
C LEU A 265 -32.49 -11.17 -2.59
N PRO A 266 -32.89 -11.55 -3.82
CA PRO A 266 -33.10 -12.95 -4.19
C PRO A 266 -31.83 -13.79 -3.97
N ASP A 267 -32.00 -15.08 -3.68
CA ASP A 267 -30.88 -16.01 -3.46
C ASP A 267 -29.89 -15.98 -4.63
N GLY A 268 -28.60 -15.77 -4.33
CA GLY A 268 -27.52 -15.71 -5.31
C GLY A 268 -27.15 -14.32 -5.85
N LEU A 269 -27.88 -13.25 -5.49
CA LEU A 269 -27.55 -11.87 -5.87
C LEU A 269 -26.85 -11.12 -4.73
N THR A 270 -25.64 -10.61 -4.98
CA THR A 270 -24.96 -9.72 -4.03
C THR A 270 -25.37 -8.26 -4.21
N TYR A 271 -25.23 -7.45 -3.17
CA TYR A 271 -25.39 -5.98 -3.29
C TYR A 271 -24.40 -5.39 -4.31
N ALA A 272 -23.23 -6.00 -4.49
CA ALA A 272 -22.27 -5.60 -5.52
C ALA A 272 -22.82 -5.86 -6.93
N ASP A 273 -23.38 -7.04 -7.20
CA ASP A 273 -23.99 -7.38 -8.50
C ASP A 273 -25.14 -6.42 -8.83
N TYR A 274 -25.98 -6.14 -7.84
CA TYR A 274 -27.13 -5.26 -7.97
C TYR A 274 -26.75 -3.80 -8.29
N VAL A 275 -25.54 -3.38 -7.92
CA VAL A 275 -25.01 -2.02 -8.12
C VAL A 275 -24.16 -1.91 -9.38
N HIS A 276 -23.24 -2.84 -9.62
CA HIS A 276 -22.29 -2.78 -10.74
C HIS A 276 -22.96 -3.05 -12.10
N GLN A 277 -23.92 -3.96 -12.18
CA GLN A 277 -24.68 -4.19 -13.42
C GLN A 277 -25.76 -3.13 -13.65
N GLY A 278 -26.29 -2.55 -12.56
CA GLY A 278 -27.42 -1.63 -12.59
C GLY A 278 -27.05 -0.19 -12.92
N ILE A 279 -26.10 0.42 -12.18
CA ILE A 279 -25.92 1.89 -12.20
C ILE A 279 -25.40 2.38 -13.56
N GLY A 280 -24.41 1.73 -14.16
CA GLY A 280 -23.84 2.17 -15.45
C GLY A 280 -24.86 2.14 -16.59
N THR A 281 -25.63 1.05 -16.67
CA THR A 281 -26.71 0.88 -17.67
C THR A 281 -27.84 1.90 -17.46
N LEU A 282 -28.11 2.25 -16.21
CA LEU A 282 -29.11 3.26 -15.85
C LEU A 282 -28.68 4.70 -16.18
N ILE A 283 -27.41 5.01 -15.93
CA ILE A 283 -26.80 6.28 -16.35
C ILE A 283 -26.98 6.43 -17.87
N MET A 284 -26.69 5.38 -18.63
CA MET A 284 -26.90 5.37 -20.08
C MET A 284 -28.37 5.52 -20.45
N SER A 285 -29.29 4.86 -19.75
CA SER A 285 -30.73 4.99 -20.03
C SER A 285 -31.21 6.41 -19.82
N ILE A 286 -30.75 7.11 -18.77
CA ILE A 286 -31.09 8.54 -18.50
C ILE A 286 -30.53 9.46 -19.59
N ILE A 287 -29.35 9.18 -20.13
CA ILE A 287 -28.78 9.95 -21.24
C ILE A 287 -29.61 9.75 -22.52
N PHE A 288 -29.92 8.50 -22.88
CA PHE A 288 -30.78 8.19 -24.04
C PHE A 288 -32.16 8.82 -23.90
N ALA A 289 -32.73 8.73 -22.70
CA ALA A 289 -33.93 9.42 -22.27
C ALA A 289 -33.91 10.92 -22.62
N ILE A 290 -32.87 11.65 -22.20
CA ILE A 290 -32.72 13.08 -22.49
C ILE A 290 -32.60 13.32 -24.00
N ILE A 291 -31.84 12.50 -24.73
CA ILE A 291 -31.68 12.61 -26.19
C ILE A 291 -33.02 12.44 -26.91
N VAL A 292 -33.82 11.44 -26.53
CA VAL A 292 -35.16 11.20 -27.08
C VAL A 292 -36.07 12.40 -26.86
N ILE A 293 -36.06 12.99 -25.66
CA ILE A 293 -36.84 14.22 -25.38
C ILE A 293 -36.34 15.40 -26.23
N LEU A 294 -35.03 15.58 -26.34
CA LEU A 294 -34.44 16.66 -27.14
C LEU A 294 -34.83 16.53 -28.63
N PHE A 295 -34.99 15.30 -29.12
CA PHE A 295 -35.44 15.01 -30.48
C PHE A 295 -36.92 15.36 -30.70
N PHE A 296 -37.85 14.79 -29.92
CA PHE A 296 -39.29 15.01 -30.13
C PHE A 296 -39.73 16.44 -29.79
N PHE A 297 -39.17 17.04 -28.73
CA PHE A 297 -39.54 18.39 -28.28
C PHE A 297 -38.63 19.49 -28.87
N ARG A 298 -38.17 19.31 -30.11
CA ARG A 298 -37.32 20.27 -30.83
C ARG A 298 -38.08 21.48 -31.38
N SER A 299 -39.37 21.36 -31.74
CA SER A 299 -40.13 22.46 -32.35
C SER A 299 -41.67 22.27 -32.28
N GLN A 300 -42.32 21.72 -33.31
CA GLN A 300 -43.78 21.83 -33.51
C GLN A 300 -44.66 21.08 -32.50
N ILE A 301 -44.17 19.97 -31.93
CA ILE A 301 -44.92 19.18 -30.93
C ILE A 301 -45.30 20.05 -29.70
N ASN A 302 -44.53 21.09 -29.37
CA ASN A 302 -44.82 21.99 -28.25
C ASN A 302 -46.02 22.93 -28.46
N TYR A 303 -46.36 23.25 -29.72
CA TYR A 303 -47.37 24.26 -30.11
C TYR A 303 -48.65 23.66 -30.69
N TYR A 304 -48.64 22.37 -31.05
CA TYR A 304 -49.81 21.67 -31.58
C TYR A 304 -51.00 21.67 -30.60
N LYS A 305 -52.20 22.04 -31.09
CA LYS A 305 -53.42 22.19 -30.26
C LYS A 305 -53.84 20.90 -29.53
N ASN A 306 -53.57 19.72 -30.11
CA ASN A 306 -53.95 18.40 -29.56
C ASN A 306 -52.80 17.62 -28.90
N ASN A 307 -51.75 18.28 -28.40
CA ASN A 307 -50.57 17.62 -27.80
C ASN A 307 -50.70 17.22 -26.31
N LYS A 308 -51.90 17.26 -25.72
CA LYS A 308 -52.09 17.02 -24.28
C LYS A 308 -51.62 15.62 -23.85
N VAL A 309 -51.93 14.59 -24.65
CA VAL A 309 -51.59 13.19 -24.35
C VAL A 309 -50.08 12.97 -24.31
N ILE A 310 -49.36 13.36 -25.37
CA ILE A 310 -47.91 13.18 -25.43
C ILE A 310 -47.18 13.99 -24.34
N LYS A 311 -47.63 15.21 -24.03
CA LYS A 311 -47.07 16.00 -22.92
C LYS A 311 -47.28 15.32 -21.57
N LEU A 312 -48.47 14.80 -21.32
CA LEU A 312 -48.78 14.08 -20.08
C LEU A 312 -47.94 12.81 -19.95
N LEU A 313 -47.80 12.01 -21.01
CA LEU A 313 -46.93 10.83 -21.03
C LEU A 313 -45.47 11.19 -20.75
N VAL A 314 -44.97 12.30 -21.28
CA VAL A 314 -43.59 12.75 -21.07
C VAL A 314 -43.39 13.27 -19.66
N TYR A 315 -44.33 14.05 -19.10
CA TYR A 315 -44.26 14.48 -17.71
C TYR A 315 -44.25 13.29 -16.75
N PHE A 316 -45.15 12.33 -16.98
CA PHE A 316 -45.21 11.11 -16.19
C PHE A 316 -43.90 10.32 -16.28
N TRP A 317 -43.36 10.19 -17.49
CA TRP A 317 -42.07 9.53 -17.71
C TRP A 317 -40.91 10.24 -17.01
N ILE A 318 -40.88 11.58 -16.98
CA ILE A 318 -39.82 12.33 -16.29
C ILE A 318 -39.92 12.10 -14.78
N VAL A 319 -41.14 12.12 -14.21
CA VAL A 319 -41.37 11.82 -12.80
C VAL A 319 -40.91 10.40 -12.45
N GLN A 320 -41.20 9.42 -13.31
CA GLN A 320 -40.72 8.04 -13.13
C GLN A 320 -39.18 7.94 -13.16
N ASN A 321 -38.51 8.70 -14.03
CA ASN A 321 -37.03 8.74 -14.05
C ASN A 321 -36.47 9.45 -12.81
N ILE A 322 -37.16 10.48 -12.28
CA ILE A 322 -36.77 11.10 -11.00
C ILE A 322 -36.87 10.07 -9.86
N MET A 323 -37.96 9.30 -9.80
CA MET A 323 -38.11 8.22 -8.82
C MET A 323 -36.98 7.19 -8.93
N MET A 324 -36.63 6.80 -10.15
CA MET A 324 -35.51 5.89 -10.42
C MET A 324 -34.16 6.46 -9.96
N VAL A 325 -33.90 7.76 -10.16
CA VAL A 325 -32.70 8.44 -9.63
C VAL A 325 -32.65 8.34 -8.10
N VAL A 326 -33.79 8.52 -7.42
CA VAL A 326 -33.89 8.39 -5.95
C VAL A 326 -33.64 6.95 -5.50
N SER A 327 -34.29 5.95 -6.13
CA SER A 327 -34.05 4.53 -5.83
C SER A 327 -32.57 4.17 -6.02
N THR A 328 -31.93 4.71 -7.04
CA THR A 328 -30.50 4.45 -7.33
C THR A 328 -29.58 5.08 -6.29
N ALA A 329 -29.90 6.29 -5.81
CA ALA A 329 -29.18 6.90 -4.70
C ALA A 329 -29.25 6.03 -3.44
N TYR A 330 -30.42 5.41 -3.18
CA TYR A 330 -30.60 4.49 -2.07
C TYR A 330 -29.85 3.16 -2.26
N ARG A 331 -29.83 2.59 -3.48
CA ARG A 331 -28.97 1.42 -3.81
C ARG A 331 -27.50 1.68 -3.51
N ASN A 332 -26.99 2.84 -3.93
CA ASN A 332 -25.62 3.23 -3.67
C ASN A 332 -25.35 3.43 -2.16
N LEU A 333 -26.36 3.86 -1.38
CA LEU A 333 -26.25 3.98 0.07
C LEU A 333 -26.12 2.61 0.74
N LEU A 334 -26.96 1.64 0.36
CA LEU A 334 -26.85 0.26 0.85
C LEU A 334 -25.47 -0.33 0.52
N TYR A 335 -24.99 -0.09 -0.70
CA TYR A 335 -23.66 -0.53 -1.12
C TYR A 335 -22.51 0.09 -0.29
N VAL A 336 -22.62 1.38 0.02
CA VAL A 336 -21.68 2.09 0.91
C VAL A 336 -21.68 1.49 2.31
N ASN A 337 -22.86 1.19 2.86
CA ASN A 337 -23.00 0.60 4.19
C ASN A 337 -22.40 -0.80 4.29
N GLU A 338 -22.43 -1.59 3.22
CA GLU A 338 -21.81 -2.93 3.19
C GLU A 338 -20.31 -2.92 2.87
N TYR A 339 -19.85 -2.07 1.94
CA TYR A 339 -18.49 -2.15 1.39
C TYR A 339 -17.64 -0.87 1.53
N SER A 340 -17.93 0.01 2.50
CA SER A 340 -17.24 1.29 2.78
C SER A 340 -17.42 2.42 1.75
N LEU A 341 -17.24 3.68 2.16
CA LEU A 341 -17.29 4.84 1.26
C LEU A 341 -16.01 4.96 0.42
N THR A 342 -16.16 5.31 -0.87
CA THR A 342 -15.04 5.52 -1.81
C THR A 342 -15.33 6.69 -2.75
N TYR A 343 -14.30 7.23 -3.39
CA TYR A 343 -14.44 8.28 -4.42
C TYR A 343 -15.40 7.90 -5.55
N LYS A 344 -15.38 6.64 -6.02
CA LYS A 344 -16.28 6.18 -7.09
C LYS A 344 -17.75 6.29 -6.66
N ARG A 345 -18.06 5.93 -5.42
CA ARG A 345 -19.43 5.95 -4.86
C ARG A 345 -19.92 7.38 -4.60
N ILE A 346 -19.03 8.30 -4.21
CA ILE A 346 -19.34 9.74 -4.16
C ILE A 346 -19.62 10.29 -5.56
N GLY A 347 -18.83 9.87 -6.55
CA GLY A 347 -19.04 10.24 -7.96
C GLY A 347 -20.43 9.87 -8.48
N VAL A 348 -20.97 8.72 -8.06
CA VAL A 348 -22.36 8.33 -8.37
C VAL A 348 -23.37 9.35 -7.83
N TYR A 349 -23.25 9.79 -6.58
CA TYR A 349 -24.15 10.82 -6.02
C TYR A 349 -24.05 12.16 -6.75
N VAL A 350 -22.83 12.59 -7.12
CA VAL A 350 -22.63 13.81 -7.91
C VAL A 350 -23.30 13.68 -9.28
N TYR A 351 -23.17 12.53 -9.93
CA TYR A 351 -23.85 12.26 -11.20
C TYR A 351 -25.37 12.30 -11.04
N LEU A 352 -25.93 11.60 -10.03
CA LEU A 352 -27.37 11.54 -9.80
C LEU A 352 -27.95 12.93 -9.50
N LEU A 353 -27.22 13.79 -8.80
CA LEU A 353 -27.59 15.19 -8.60
C LEU A 353 -27.66 15.96 -9.93
N LEU A 354 -26.66 15.80 -10.80
CA LEU A 354 -26.66 16.44 -12.13
C LEU A 354 -27.80 15.90 -13.03
N ALA A 355 -28.07 14.60 -12.98
CA ALA A 355 -29.17 13.98 -13.69
C ALA A 355 -30.52 14.52 -13.20
N PHE A 356 -30.72 14.61 -11.88
CA PHE A 356 -31.91 15.21 -11.28
C PHE A 356 -32.11 16.66 -11.73
N ILE A 357 -31.06 17.48 -11.69
CA ILE A 357 -31.11 18.87 -12.19
C ILE A 357 -31.46 18.88 -13.69
N GLY A 358 -30.88 17.99 -14.49
CA GLY A 358 -31.17 17.87 -15.91
C GLY A 358 -32.62 17.49 -16.22
N LEU A 359 -33.21 16.58 -15.45
CA LEU A 359 -34.63 16.21 -15.55
C LEU A 359 -35.52 17.38 -15.11
N ALA A 360 -35.19 18.06 -14.02
CA ALA A 360 -35.92 19.24 -13.54
C ALA A 360 -35.90 20.40 -14.56
N THR A 361 -34.75 20.70 -15.18
CA THR A 361 -34.67 21.72 -16.24
C THR A 361 -35.40 21.29 -17.51
N THR A 362 -35.50 19.98 -17.78
CA THR A 362 -36.31 19.42 -18.87
C THR A 362 -37.81 19.65 -18.62
N LEU A 363 -38.29 19.46 -17.39
CA LEU A 363 -39.69 19.78 -17.02
C LEU A 363 -40.01 21.25 -17.28
N LEU A 364 -39.13 22.14 -16.83
CA LEU A 364 -39.27 23.59 -17.06
C LEU A 364 -39.23 23.93 -18.55
N LYS A 365 -38.38 23.26 -19.33
CA LYS A 365 -38.30 23.45 -20.78
C LYS A 365 -39.63 23.15 -21.44
N ILE A 366 -40.26 22.01 -21.13
CA ILE A 366 -41.53 21.60 -21.75
C ILE A 366 -42.68 22.51 -21.28
N GLY A 367 -42.76 22.79 -19.97
CA GLY A 367 -43.81 23.64 -19.40
C GLY A 367 -43.80 25.07 -19.93
N TYR A 368 -42.62 25.68 -20.04
CA TYR A 368 -42.47 27.06 -20.49
C TYR A 368 -42.04 27.20 -21.96
N LYS A 369 -42.19 26.14 -22.77
CA LYS A 369 -41.88 26.10 -24.21
C LYS A 369 -40.48 26.66 -24.54
N LYS A 370 -39.47 26.29 -23.74
CA LYS A 370 -38.07 26.71 -23.94
C LYS A 370 -37.38 25.87 -25.00
N SER A 371 -36.35 26.43 -25.64
CA SER A 371 -35.56 25.75 -26.66
C SER A 371 -34.60 24.72 -26.06
N ASN A 372 -34.02 23.84 -26.91
CA ASN A 372 -32.94 22.95 -26.48
C ASN A 372 -31.70 23.74 -25.99
N TRP A 373 -31.45 24.91 -26.58
CA TRP A 373 -30.35 25.80 -26.18
C TRP A 373 -30.48 26.33 -24.75
N TYR A 374 -31.71 26.60 -24.29
CA TYR A 374 -31.96 26.96 -22.89
C TYR A 374 -31.46 25.87 -21.93
N LEU A 375 -31.74 24.60 -22.23
CA LEU A 375 -31.38 23.47 -21.39
C LEU A 375 -29.86 23.30 -21.31
N PHE A 376 -29.15 23.34 -22.45
CA PHE A 376 -27.68 23.28 -22.46
C PHE A 376 -27.05 24.41 -21.64
N ARG A 377 -27.55 25.65 -21.79
CA ARG A 377 -27.05 26.81 -21.04
C ARG A 377 -27.25 26.65 -19.53
N LYS A 378 -28.43 26.19 -19.09
CA LYS A 378 -28.73 26.02 -17.66
C LYS A 378 -27.98 24.85 -17.04
N ASN A 379 -27.91 23.71 -17.72
CA ASN A 379 -27.21 22.54 -17.19
C ASN A 379 -25.69 22.72 -17.17
N ALA A 380 -25.12 23.49 -18.11
CA ALA A 380 -23.70 23.86 -18.06
C ALA A 380 -23.37 24.73 -16.83
N TRP A 381 -24.23 25.70 -16.49
CA TRP A 381 -24.08 26.45 -15.24
C TRP A 381 -24.24 25.56 -14.00
N ALA A 382 -25.22 24.65 -13.99
CA ALA A 382 -25.41 23.71 -12.88
C ALA A 382 -24.17 22.82 -12.66
N ALA A 383 -23.61 22.25 -13.73
CA ALA A 383 -22.39 21.46 -13.65
C ALA A 383 -21.19 22.27 -13.12
N PHE A 384 -21.05 23.52 -13.57
CA PHE A 384 -20.02 24.42 -13.05
C PHE A 384 -20.20 24.70 -11.55
N PHE A 385 -21.41 24.98 -11.08
CA PHE A 385 -21.66 25.21 -9.65
C PHE A 385 -21.45 23.96 -8.80
N VAL A 386 -21.89 22.79 -9.27
CA VAL A 386 -21.65 21.51 -8.57
C VAL A 386 -20.14 21.25 -8.43
N LEU A 387 -19.35 21.51 -9.48
CA LEU A 387 -17.89 21.41 -9.42
C LEU A 387 -17.29 22.36 -8.37
N ILE A 388 -17.74 23.62 -8.33
CA ILE A 388 -17.27 24.62 -7.35
C ILE A 388 -17.61 24.18 -5.94
N ILE A 389 -18.86 23.76 -5.67
CA ILE A 389 -19.30 23.30 -4.35
C ILE A 389 -18.51 22.05 -3.92
N ALA A 390 -18.31 21.09 -4.83
CA ALA A 390 -17.57 19.87 -4.52
C ALA A 390 -16.09 20.14 -4.16
N ALA A 391 -15.50 21.23 -4.66
CA ALA A 391 -14.15 21.64 -4.31
C ALA A 391 -14.00 22.15 -2.86
N PHE A 392 -15.09 22.58 -2.21
CA PHE A 392 -15.07 23.01 -0.80
C PHE A 392 -14.97 21.85 0.20
N ILE A 393 -15.13 20.60 -0.27
CA ILE A 393 -15.22 19.42 0.59
C ILE A 393 -13.88 18.69 0.62
N ASN A 394 -13.39 18.38 1.82
CA ASN A 394 -12.24 17.51 2.02
C ASN A 394 -12.67 16.04 1.99
N TRP A 395 -12.83 15.50 0.78
CA TRP A 395 -13.31 14.13 0.56
C TRP A 395 -12.43 13.06 1.22
N ASP A 396 -11.10 13.21 1.24
CA ASP A 396 -10.19 12.23 1.86
C ASP A 396 -10.48 12.05 3.36
N MET A 397 -10.66 13.16 4.08
CA MET A 397 -10.99 13.13 5.51
C MET A 397 -12.40 12.61 5.76
N LEU A 398 -13.37 13.04 4.93
CA LEU A 398 -14.77 12.58 5.05
C LEU A 398 -14.87 11.06 4.85
N ILE A 399 -14.24 10.54 3.80
CA ILE A 399 -14.17 9.10 3.51
C ILE A 399 -13.53 8.36 4.68
N THR A 400 -12.40 8.85 5.19
CA THR A 400 -11.68 8.17 6.28
C THR A 400 -12.50 8.12 7.56
N ARG A 401 -13.10 9.25 7.99
CA ARG A 401 -13.95 9.29 9.19
C ARG A 401 -15.18 8.41 9.04
N PHE A 402 -15.87 8.53 7.91
CA PHE A 402 -17.05 7.70 7.64
C PHE A 402 -16.72 6.22 7.70
N ASN A 403 -15.63 5.78 7.07
CA ASN A 403 -15.27 4.37 7.02
C ASN A 403 -14.90 3.84 8.41
N ILE A 404 -14.12 4.59 9.20
CA ILE A 404 -13.73 4.18 10.55
C ILE A 404 -14.94 4.13 11.49
N GLU A 405 -15.89 5.07 11.36
CA GLU A 405 -17.02 5.18 12.30
C GLU A 405 -18.23 4.31 11.93
N LYS A 406 -18.46 4.03 10.65
CA LYS A 406 -19.73 3.48 10.15
C LYS A 406 -19.59 2.18 9.35
N SER A 407 -18.43 1.86 8.79
CA SER A 407 -18.29 0.64 8.01
C SER A 407 -18.25 -0.60 8.90
N LYS A 408 -18.94 -1.66 8.48
CA LYS A 408 -18.86 -2.98 9.15
C LYS A 408 -17.46 -3.60 9.07
N GLN A 409 -16.76 -3.36 7.95
CA GLN A 409 -15.39 -3.79 7.71
C GLN A 409 -14.63 -2.67 7.00
N VAL A 410 -13.47 -2.28 7.54
CA VAL A 410 -12.68 -1.18 7.01
C VAL A 410 -11.65 -1.69 6.00
N ASP A 411 -11.69 -1.19 4.77
CA ASP A 411 -10.61 -1.39 3.81
C ASP A 411 -9.44 -0.44 4.12
N VAL A 412 -8.53 -0.92 4.96
CA VAL A 412 -7.41 -0.13 5.46
C VAL A 412 -6.43 0.24 4.33
N ASN A 413 -6.21 -0.66 3.37
CA ASN A 413 -5.32 -0.43 2.21
C ASN A 413 -5.83 0.73 1.34
N TYR A 414 -7.14 0.76 1.09
CA TYR A 414 -7.76 1.89 0.41
C TYR A 414 -7.54 3.21 1.15
N LEU A 415 -7.74 3.23 2.48
CA LEU A 415 -7.53 4.43 3.30
C LEU A 415 -6.07 4.90 3.31
N VAL A 416 -5.11 3.99 3.37
CA VAL A 416 -3.68 4.33 3.25
C VAL A 416 -3.38 4.93 1.88
N GLY A 417 -4.00 4.41 0.81
CA GLY A 417 -3.89 4.93 -0.56
C GLY A 417 -4.46 6.35 -0.77
N LEU A 418 -5.31 6.86 0.12
CA LEU A 418 -5.80 8.25 0.05
C LEU A 418 -4.69 9.28 0.27
N SER A 419 -4.97 10.57 0.08
CA SER A 419 -3.94 11.60 0.27
C SER A 419 -3.46 11.71 1.73
N TYR A 420 -2.38 12.48 1.96
CA TYR A 420 -1.81 12.69 3.29
C TYR A 420 -2.78 13.30 4.31
N LYS A 421 -3.91 13.88 3.87
CA LYS A 421 -4.85 14.60 4.75
C LYS A 421 -5.50 13.71 5.81
N ASN A 422 -5.51 12.40 5.61
CA ASN A 422 -6.06 11.46 6.58
C ASN A 422 -5.01 10.85 7.51
N LEU A 423 -3.72 11.20 7.36
CA LEU A 423 -2.65 10.66 8.21
C LEU A 423 -2.92 10.82 9.71
N PRO A 424 -3.35 12.00 10.22
CA PRO A 424 -3.58 12.16 11.65
C PRO A 424 -4.66 11.21 12.18
N ILE A 425 -5.71 10.97 11.39
CA ILE A 425 -6.81 10.08 11.76
C ILE A 425 -6.29 8.64 11.83
N LEU A 426 -5.58 8.18 10.79
CA LEU A 426 -5.02 6.82 10.73
C LEU A 426 -4.00 6.57 11.84
N LEU A 427 -3.09 7.52 12.09
CA LEU A 427 -2.08 7.41 13.16
C LEU A 427 -2.69 7.44 14.57
N SER A 428 -3.87 8.04 14.73
CA SER A 428 -4.56 8.12 16.02
C SER A 428 -5.43 6.89 16.34
N HIS A 429 -5.70 6.05 15.34
CA HIS A 429 -6.66 4.95 15.43
C HIS A 429 -5.95 3.59 15.43
N LYS A 430 -6.41 2.67 16.29
CA LYS A 430 -5.87 1.31 16.37
C LYS A 430 -6.86 0.35 15.73
N PHE A 431 -6.47 -0.24 14.60
CA PHE A 431 -7.27 -1.23 13.88
C PHE A 431 -7.20 -2.61 14.57
N ASN A 432 -8.27 -3.39 14.46
CA ASN A 432 -8.33 -4.76 14.98
C ASN A 432 -7.67 -5.74 13.99
N GLU A 433 -7.27 -6.93 14.46
CA GLU A 433 -6.61 -7.94 13.59
C GLU A 433 -7.47 -8.34 12.37
N ASN A 434 -8.79 -8.37 12.54
CA ASN A 434 -9.73 -8.67 11.44
C ASN A 434 -9.68 -7.62 10.32
N ASP A 435 -9.43 -6.35 10.63
CA ASP A 435 -9.32 -5.26 9.64
C ASP A 435 -7.97 -5.30 8.90
N LEU A 436 -6.93 -5.82 9.55
CA LEU A 436 -5.58 -5.95 9.02
C LEU A 436 -5.37 -7.28 8.26
N SER A 437 -6.28 -8.23 8.40
CA SER A 437 -6.28 -9.47 7.61
C SER A 437 -6.72 -9.19 6.17
N ILE A 438 -5.83 -9.45 5.20
CA ILE A 438 -6.14 -9.33 3.78
C ILE A 438 -7.20 -10.40 3.44
N LYS A 439 -8.43 -9.98 3.12
CA LYS A 439 -9.33 -10.80 2.31
C LYS A 439 -9.03 -10.51 0.85
N ASP A 440 -8.46 -11.49 0.15
CA ASP A 440 -8.29 -11.52 -1.30
C ASP A 440 -9.66 -11.42 -2.00
N ASN A 441 -10.23 -10.21 -2.04
CA ASN A 441 -11.47 -9.91 -2.75
C ASN A 441 -11.21 -9.03 -3.99
N THR A 442 -10.10 -9.26 -4.67
CA THR A 442 -9.94 -8.85 -6.07
C THR A 442 -9.60 -10.08 -6.92
N ILE A 443 -10.65 -10.59 -7.56
CA ILE A 443 -10.63 -11.58 -8.62
C ILE A 443 -9.71 -11.07 -9.77
N PHE A 444 -8.84 -11.97 -10.24
CA PHE A 444 -7.86 -11.91 -11.36
C PHE A 444 -6.41 -11.47 -11.08
N ASP A 445 -5.61 -12.53 -10.89
CA ASP A 445 -4.33 -12.87 -11.55
C ASP A 445 -2.97 -12.62 -10.85
N TYR A 446 -2.19 -13.71 -10.88
CA TYR A 446 -0.82 -14.00 -10.44
C TYR A 446 -0.46 -14.15 -8.93
N LYS A 447 -0.13 -15.40 -8.59
CA LYS A 447 0.48 -15.90 -7.33
C LYS A 447 1.84 -15.23 -7.02
N PRO A 448 2.23 -15.17 -5.74
CA PRO A 448 3.22 -16.16 -5.29
C PRO A 448 2.98 -16.80 -3.91
N ARG A 449 3.65 -17.95 -3.81
CA ARG A 449 3.90 -18.93 -2.73
C ARG A 449 3.92 -18.47 -1.25
N GLN A 450 3.19 -19.26 -0.46
CA GLN A 450 3.59 -20.04 0.74
C GLN A 450 4.27 -19.38 1.95
N TYR A 451 3.62 -19.64 3.10
CA TYR A 451 4.07 -19.69 4.49
C TYR A 451 4.45 -18.35 5.18
N ASN A 452 3.89 -18.15 6.39
CA ASN A 452 4.01 -17.01 7.31
C ASN A 452 3.05 -15.81 7.14
N GLN A 453 1.80 -16.00 6.72
CA GLN A 453 0.89 -14.86 6.44
C GLN A 453 0.22 -14.17 7.65
N SER A 454 0.17 -14.73 8.86
CA SER A 454 -0.56 -14.05 9.96
C SER A 454 0.25 -12.93 10.64
N LYS A 455 1.58 -13.07 10.74
CA LYS A 455 2.47 -12.04 11.33
C LYS A 455 2.87 -10.96 10.32
N TYR A 456 2.97 -11.32 9.03
CA TYR A 456 3.43 -10.45 7.94
C TYR A 456 2.40 -9.39 7.50
N ASN A 457 1.11 -9.59 7.79
CA ASN A 457 0.05 -8.68 7.33
C ASN A 457 -0.06 -7.39 8.16
N ASN A 458 0.17 -7.45 9.47
CA ASN A 458 0.18 -6.25 10.34
C ASN A 458 1.39 -5.35 10.04
N ASP A 459 2.56 -5.96 9.81
CA ASP A 459 3.80 -5.22 9.56
C ASP A 459 3.73 -4.43 8.25
N ASN A 460 3.08 -4.99 7.22
CA ASN A 460 2.88 -4.30 5.94
C ASN A 460 2.03 -3.03 6.09
N TYR A 461 0.93 -3.07 6.85
CA TYR A 461 0.09 -1.90 7.07
C TYR A 461 0.86 -0.74 7.74
N TYR A 462 1.51 -1.02 8.87
CA TYR A 462 2.25 0.02 9.59
C TYR A 462 3.43 0.52 8.77
N ASN A 463 4.11 -0.34 8.03
CA ASN A 463 5.19 0.08 7.13
C ASN A 463 4.67 1.03 6.03
N ASP A 464 3.54 0.71 5.38
CA ASP A 464 2.95 1.58 4.35
C ASP A 464 2.44 2.91 4.92
N LEU A 465 1.81 2.88 6.10
CA LEU A 465 1.36 4.09 6.80
C LEU A 465 2.54 5.00 7.17
N HIS A 466 3.57 4.44 7.79
CA HIS A 466 4.77 5.18 8.20
C HIS A 466 5.59 5.64 6.98
N ARG A 467 5.64 4.87 5.89
CA ARG A 467 6.22 5.30 4.62
C ARG A 467 5.48 6.50 4.04
N LYS A 468 4.15 6.50 4.10
CA LYS A 468 3.31 7.65 3.70
C LYS A 468 3.59 8.87 4.58
N LEU A 469 3.68 8.68 5.91
CA LEU A 469 4.07 9.72 6.86
C LEU A 469 5.45 10.31 6.53
N PHE A 470 6.47 9.47 6.36
CA PHE A 470 7.83 9.90 6.02
C PHE A 470 7.87 10.68 4.71
N LYS A 471 7.16 10.21 3.67
CA LYS A 471 7.05 10.92 2.38
C LYS A 471 6.36 12.27 2.53
N PHE A 472 5.33 12.37 3.36
CA PHE A 472 4.67 13.65 3.67
C PHE A 472 5.65 14.63 4.33
N LEU A 473 6.33 14.21 5.40
CA LEU A 473 7.29 15.06 6.14
C LEU A 473 8.46 15.50 5.26
N LYS A 474 8.99 14.59 4.44
CA LYS A 474 10.07 14.88 3.47
C LYS A 474 9.67 15.97 2.47
N ASN A 475 8.42 15.92 1.99
CA ASN A 475 7.88 16.91 1.07
C ASN A 475 7.58 18.23 1.79
N TYR A 476 7.06 18.14 3.02
CA TYR A 476 6.70 19.30 3.84
C TYR A 476 7.92 20.17 4.17
N ASN A 477 9.03 19.56 4.57
CA ASN A 477 10.28 20.27 4.92
C ASN A 477 10.94 20.98 3.73
N ARG A 478 10.49 20.73 2.49
CA ARG A 478 10.97 21.38 1.27
C ARG A 478 10.04 22.49 0.76
N LEU A 479 8.91 22.71 1.42
CA LEU A 479 7.92 23.70 0.98
C LEU A 479 8.46 25.12 1.14
N LYS A 480 8.31 25.91 0.07
CA LYS A 480 8.45 27.37 0.12
C LYS A 480 7.10 28.01 0.40
N TRP A 481 7.10 29.27 0.80
CA TRP A 481 5.88 30.02 1.15
C TRP A 481 4.85 30.06 0.00
N GLN A 482 5.28 30.05 -1.27
CA GLN A 482 4.36 30.02 -2.43
C GLN A 482 3.47 28.76 -2.46
N SER A 483 3.99 27.66 -1.91
CA SER A 483 3.33 26.37 -1.80
C SER A 483 2.53 26.20 -0.50
N TYR A 484 2.42 27.27 0.29
CA TYR A 484 1.71 27.24 1.57
C TYR A 484 0.25 26.83 1.38
N CYS A 485 -0.18 25.87 2.20
CA CYS A 485 -1.53 25.31 2.20
C CYS A 485 -1.94 25.03 3.65
N VAL A 486 -3.14 25.48 4.03
CA VAL A 486 -3.63 25.41 5.42
C VAL A 486 -3.70 23.96 5.89
N SER A 487 -4.29 23.06 5.08
CA SER A 487 -4.40 21.64 5.44
C SER A 487 -3.05 20.95 5.64
N LYS A 488 -1.99 21.30 4.90
CA LYS A 488 -0.65 20.73 5.12
C LYS A 488 -0.09 21.12 6.47
N GLN A 489 -0.20 22.40 6.83
CA GLN A 489 0.24 22.92 8.13
C GLN A 489 -0.55 22.26 9.27
N GLN A 490 -1.87 22.15 9.11
CA GLN A 490 -2.74 21.50 10.10
C GLN A 490 -2.34 20.04 10.31
N VAL A 491 -2.17 19.26 9.23
CA VAL A 491 -1.75 17.86 9.31
C VAL A 491 -0.39 17.71 9.99
N TYR A 492 0.58 18.57 9.67
CA TYR A 492 1.89 18.56 10.32
C TYR A 492 1.78 18.85 11.82
N ASN A 493 1.00 19.87 12.21
CA ASN A 493 0.79 20.20 13.61
C ASN A 493 0.07 19.08 14.39
N GLU A 494 -0.93 18.44 13.78
CA GLU A 494 -1.65 17.30 14.38
C GLU A 494 -0.72 16.09 14.56
N ILE A 495 0.13 15.77 13.58
CA ILE A 495 1.14 14.70 13.69
C ILE A 495 2.10 14.98 14.85
N LEU A 496 2.60 16.21 14.98
CA LEU A 496 3.47 16.58 16.11
C LEU A 496 2.73 16.52 17.45
N ALA A 497 1.44 16.84 17.49
CA ALA A 497 0.64 16.68 18.69
C ALA A 497 0.47 15.20 19.08
N LEU A 498 0.28 14.31 18.10
CA LEU A 498 0.20 12.87 18.31
C LEU A 498 1.53 12.30 18.85
N GLU A 499 2.65 12.72 18.28
CA GLU A 499 4.00 12.38 18.76
C GLU A 499 4.21 12.84 20.21
N LYS A 500 3.89 14.10 20.52
CA LYS A 500 4.02 14.65 21.89
C LYS A 500 3.11 13.95 22.89
N SER A 501 1.96 13.46 22.46
CA SER A 501 1.02 12.69 23.30
C SER A 501 1.46 11.24 23.53
N GLY A 502 2.52 10.77 22.87
CA GLY A 502 2.99 9.38 22.94
C GLY A 502 2.16 8.40 22.12
N LYS A 503 1.25 8.88 21.26
CA LYS A 503 0.49 8.03 20.32
C LYS A 503 1.35 7.54 19.15
N ILE A 504 2.45 8.24 18.86
CA ILE A 504 3.46 7.80 17.90
C ILE A 504 4.78 7.64 18.65
N ASP A 505 5.00 6.45 19.20
CA ASP A 505 6.24 6.07 19.88
C ASP A 505 7.04 5.00 19.12
N SER A 506 6.48 4.46 18.03
CA SER A 506 7.11 3.48 17.15
C SER A 506 6.97 3.88 15.69
N LEU A 507 8.05 3.74 14.91
CA LEU A 507 8.05 3.90 13.46
C LEU A 507 8.69 2.68 12.80
N VAL A 508 7.99 2.13 11.81
CA VAL A 508 8.45 1.02 10.96
C VAL A 508 8.65 1.58 9.56
N LEU A 509 9.89 1.65 9.10
CA LEU A 509 10.28 2.29 7.84
C LEU A 509 11.19 1.35 7.02
N GLN A 510 10.76 0.10 6.88
CA GLN A 510 11.49 -0.93 6.16
C GLN A 510 11.35 -0.74 4.64
N ASN A 511 12.40 -1.06 3.88
CA ASN A 511 12.34 -1.04 2.40
C ASN A 511 11.90 0.31 1.81
N CYS A 512 12.32 1.42 2.45
CA CYS A 512 11.87 2.77 2.11
C CYS A 512 12.89 3.59 1.31
N ASN A 513 14.05 3.01 0.98
CA ASN A 513 15.20 3.68 0.35
C ASN A 513 15.62 4.94 1.13
N ILE A 514 15.67 4.84 2.46
CA ILE A 514 16.03 5.93 3.35
C ILE A 514 17.55 6.03 3.46
N GLU A 515 18.06 7.23 3.22
CA GLU A 515 19.47 7.58 3.43
C GLU A 515 19.67 8.57 4.60
N LYS A 516 18.65 9.38 4.89
CA LYS A 516 18.70 10.46 5.90
C LYS A 516 17.41 10.55 6.69
N LEU A 517 17.53 10.77 8.00
CA LEU A 517 16.38 10.88 8.92
C LEU A 517 15.89 12.31 9.14
N THR A 518 16.43 13.29 8.40
CA THR A 518 15.98 14.70 8.49
C THR A 518 14.46 14.92 8.41
N PRO A 519 13.65 14.11 7.68
CA PRO A 519 12.19 14.27 7.69
C PRO A 519 11.54 14.03 9.04
N ILE A 520 12.11 13.17 9.88
CA ILE A 520 11.54 12.77 11.19
C ILE A 520 12.30 13.38 12.37
N LYS A 521 13.14 14.40 12.14
CA LYS A 521 13.97 15.04 13.18
C LYS A 521 13.18 15.55 14.41
N ASP A 522 11.89 15.86 14.23
CA ASP A 522 11.04 16.44 15.27
C ASP A 522 10.39 15.35 16.17
N PHE A 523 10.62 14.06 15.89
CA PHE A 523 10.04 12.91 16.60
C PHE A 523 10.91 12.51 17.79
N ILE A 524 11.13 13.45 18.71
CA ILE A 524 12.08 13.33 19.82
C ILE A 524 11.66 12.34 20.92
N ASN A 525 10.38 11.94 20.96
CA ASN A 525 9.81 10.99 21.93
C ASN A 525 9.70 9.56 21.39
N LEU A 526 10.25 9.29 20.20
CA LEU A 526 10.26 7.97 19.61
C LEU A 526 11.03 6.98 20.49
N LYS A 527 10.43 5.81 20.75
CA LYS A 527 11.01 4.71 21.53
C LYS A 527 11.48 3.57 20.65
N ASN A 528 10.79 3.29 19.56
CA ASN A 528 11.10 2.19 18.66
C ASN A 528 11.24 2.71 17.24
N LEU A 529 12.34 2.35 16.57
CA LEU A 529 12.59 2.73 15.19
C LEU A 529 13.12 1.53 14.42
N ASN A 530 12.37 1.10 13.41
CA ASN A 530 12.83 0.09 12.47
C ASN A 530 13.16 0.73 11.12
N LEU A 531 14.41 0.56 10.68
CA LEU A 531 14.99 1.07 9.45
C LEU A 531 15.66 -0.06 8.65
N ASP A 532 15.23 -1.30 8.82
CA ASP A 532 15.82 -2.45 8.11
C ASP A 532 15.67 -2.32 6.60
N ASN A 533 16.63 -2.87 5.86
CA ASN A 533 16.62 -2.91 4.40
C ASN A 533 16.51 -1.51 3.77
N ASN A 534 17.40 -0.61 4.19
CA ASN A 534 17.52 0.74 3.64
C ASN A 534 18.94 0.99 3.10
N HIS A 535 19.29 2.25 2.86
CA HIS A 535 20.60 2.65 2.36
C HIS A 535 21.30 3.60 3.35
N VAL A 536 21.10 3.32 4.64
CA VAL A 536 21.70 4.12 5.71
C VAL A 536 23.18 3.77 5.82
N ARG A 537 24.04 4.78 5.69
CA ARG A 537 25.51 4.62 5.82
C ARG A 537 26.08 5.38 7.01
N LYS A 538 25.71 6.65 7.16
CA LYS A 538 26.05 7.52 8.30
C LYS A 538 24.77 8.12 8.86
N MET A 539 24.74 8.35 10.17
CA MET A 539 23.52 8.80 10.87
C MET A 539 23.78 9.97 11.81
N ASN A 540 24.11 11.12 11.23
CA ASN A 540 24.31 12.36 11.99
C ASN A 540 23.04 12.79 12.75
N GLU A 541 21.89 12.33 12.26
CA GLU A 541 20.56 12.65 12.78
C GLU A 541 20.10 11.75 13.95
N LEU A 542 20.84 10.71 14.34
CA LEU A 542 20.44 9.88 15.50
C LEU A 542 20.40 10.66 16.82
N SER A 543 21.18 11.74 16.91
CA SER A 543 21.24 12.62 18.08
C SER A 543 19.89 13.27 18.47
N TYR A 544 18.91 13.28 17.56
CA TYR A 544 17.55 13.77 17.83
C TYR A 544 16.71 12.79 18.66
N PHE A 545 17.00 11.47 18.61
CA PHE A 545 16.12 10.41 19.13
C PHE A 545 16.60 9.85 20.47
N LYS A 546 16.77 10.71 21.47
CA LYS A 546 17.40 10.37 22.76
C LYS A 546 16.63 9.34 23.60
N LYS A 547 15.34 9.15 23.34
CA LYS A 547 14.42 8.24 24.05
C LYS A 547 14.24 6.87 23.37
N LEU A 548 15.06 6.55 22.37
CA LEU A 548 15.00 5.25 21.70
C LEU A 548 15.42 4.14 22.68
N ASN A 549 14.56 3.12 22.78
CA ASN A 549 14.78 1.88 23.50
C ASN A 549 15.15 0.74 22.53
N SER A 550 14.55 0.71 21.34
CA SER A 550 14.84 -0.29 20.30
C SER A 550 15.12 0.38 18.96
N LEU A 551 16.20 -0.05 18.31
CA LEU A 551 16.63 0.45 17.00
C LEU A 551 17.04 -0.72 16.11
N GLN A 552 16.29 -0.93 15.02
CA GLN A 552 16.53 -1.98 14.04
C GLN A 552 17.12 -1.35 12.78
N LEU A 553 18.31 -1.81 12.38
CA LEU A 553 19.11 -1.29 11.27
C LEU A 553 19.71 -2.40 10.41
N ALA A 554 19.08 -3.57 10.40
CA ALA A 554 19.58 -4.71 9.64
C ALA A 554 19.62 -4.41 8.13
N ASN A 555 20.56 -5.02 7.42
CA ASN A 555 20.68 -4.94 5.96
C ASN A 555 20.79 -3.48 5.46
N ASN A 556 21.73 -2.72 6.04
CA ASN A 556 22.07 -1.36 5.61
C ASN A 556 23.53 -1.33 5.12
N GLN A 557 24.14 -0.14 5.07
CA GLN A 557 25.52 0.06 4.62
C GLN A 557 26.34 0.78 5.69
N ILE A 558 26.04 0.54 6.98
CA ILE A 558 26.64 1.27 8.10
C ILE A 558 28.12 0.86 8.24
N ASP A 559 29.01 1.84 8.14
CA ASP A 559 30.45 1.70 8.32
C ASP A 559 30.99 2.46 9.54
N SER A 560 30.20 3.38 10.12
CA SER A 560 30.60 4.22 11.25
C SER A 560 29.49 4.31 12.31
N LEU A 561 29.90 4.19 13.57
CA LEU A 561 29.02 4.18 14.75
C LEU A 561 29.15 5.45 15.62
N GLU A 562 29.84 6.50 15.16
CA GLU A 562 30.21 7.69 15.96
C GLU A 562 29.04 8.43 16.64
N GLN A 563 27.81 8.29 16.12
CA GLN A 563 26.64 9.03 16.59
C GLN A 563 25.75 8.22 17.55
N PHE A 564 26.01 6.92 17.70
CA PHE A 564 25.31 6.05 18.65
C PHE A 564 25.44 6.46 20.12
N PRO A 565 26.57 7.04 20.61
CA PRO A 565 26.67 7.54 21.99
C PRO A 565 25.55 8.50 22.44
N ALA A 566 24.80 9.10 21.50
CA ALA A 566 23.66 9.93 21.82
C ALA A 566 22.43 9.15 22.36
N LEU A 567 22.35 7.84 22.11
CA LEU A 567 21.19 6.98 22.38
C LEU A 567 21.29 6.27 23.74
N LYS A 568 21.48 7.01 24.84
CA LYS A 568 21.80 6.43 26.16
C LYS A 568 20.73 5.50 26.75
N GLU A 569 19.48 5.61 26.30
CA GLU A 569 18.35 4.77 26.74
C GLU A 569 18.20 3.48 25.93
N LEU A 570 19.02 3.28 24.89
CA LEU A 570 18.90 2.14 23.99
C LEU A 570 19.18 0.81 24.71
N LYS A 571 18.25 -0.12 24.60
CA LYS A 571 18.29 -1.47 25.18
C LYS A 571 18.46 -2.56 24.14
N ASP A 572 17.89 -2.35 22.96
CA ASP A 572 17.84 -3.32 21.87
C ASP A 572 18.35 -2.68 20.58
N LEU A 573 19.38 -3.28 20.00
CA LEU A 573 20.05 -2.77 18.81
C LEU A 573 20.34 -3.92 17.84
N ASP A 574 19.73 -3.85 16.66
CA ASP A 574 20.04 -4.72 15.52
C ASP A 574 20.86 -3.95 14.47
N LEU A 575 22.09 -4.42 14.25
CA LEU A 575 23.06 -3.94 13.26
C LEU A 575 23.49 -5.05 12.31
N LYS A 576 22.70 -6.13 12.19
CA LYS A 576 22.97 -7.26 11.33
C LYS A 576 23.22 -6.85 9.87
N ASN A 577 24.14 -7.55 9.21
CA ASN A 577 24.42 -7.38 7.79
C ASN A 577 24.72 -5.93 7.40
N ASN A 578 25.77 -5.38 8.03
CA ASN A 578 26.34 -4.07 7.73
C ASN A 578 27.84 -4.22 7.43
N ILE A 579 28.63 -3.15 7.51
CA ILE A 579 30.07 -3.14 7.17
C ILE A 579 30.89 -2.68 8.38
N ILE A 580 30.44 -3.03 9.59
CA ILE A 580 31.03 -2.57 10.85
C ILE A 580 32.30 -3.36 11.16
N THR A 581 33.35 -2.64 11.59
CA THR A 581 34.63 -3.22 12.04
C THR A 581 34.97 -2.86 13.49
N ASN A 582 34.59 -1.65 13.95
CA ASN A 582 34.87 -1.15 15.29
C ASN A 582 33.58 -0.87 16.06
N ILE A 583 33.47 -1.42 17.27
CA ILE A 583 32.33 -1.28 18.17
C ILE A 583 32.54 -0.26 19.30
N ASP A 584 33.72 0.33 19.43
CA ASP A 584 34.07 1.26 20.51
C ASP A 584 33.06 2.40 20.75
N PRO A 585 32.46 3.01 19.69
CA PRO A 585 31.43 4.03 19.91
C PRO A 585 30.19 3.53 20.65
N LEU A 586 29.88 2.24 20.63
CA LEU A 586 28.73 1.67 21.33
C LEU A 586 28.97 1.49 22.84
N LEU A 587 30.22 1.54 23.31
CA LEU A 587 30.58 1.25 24.70
C LEU A 587 29.95 2.21 25.73
N VAL A 588 29.55 3.39 25.27
CA VAL A 588 28.86 4.41 26.09
C VAL A 588 27.39 4.02 26.35
N LEU A 589 26.83 3.08 25.60
CA LEU A 589 25.46 2.60 25.71
C LEU A 589 25.30 1.66 26.90
N THR A 590 25.33 2.22 28.10
CA THR A 590 25.27 1.45 29.35
C THR A 590 23.94 0.73 29.55
N SER A 591 22.88 1.13 28.85
CA SER A 591 21.54 0.52 28.97
C SER A 591 21.34 -0.68 28.03
N LEU A 592 22.33 -0.98 27.17
CA LEU A 592 22.19 -2.00 26.12
C LEU A 592 22.13 -3.41 26.72
N GLU A 593 21.06 -4.12 26.39
CA GLU A 593 20.73 -5.47 26.87
C GLU A 593 20.81 -6.51 25.73
N ILE A 594 20.40 -6.12 24.52
CA ILE A 594 20.37 -6.97 23.33
C ILE A 594 21.16 -6.28 22.20
N LEU A 595 22.10 -7.02 21.61
CA LEU A 595 22.88 -6.56 20.47
C LEU A 595 22.98 -7.68 19.42
N ASP A 596 22.41 -7.44 18.24
CA ASP A 596 22.73 -8.22 17.04
C ASP A 596 23.70 -7.42 16.18
N ILE A 597 24.90 -7.97 15.96
CA ILE A 597 25.91 -7.41 15.08
C ILE A 597 26.44 -8.48 14.11
N SER A 598 25.60 -9.49 13.86
CA SER A 598 25.93 -10.61 12.97
C SER A 598 26.16 -10.16 11.53
N THR A 599 26.93 -10.94 10.77
CA THR A 599 27.22 -10.66 9.35
C THR A 599 27.85 -9.27 9.17
N ASN A 600 28.90 -8.98 9.93
CA ASN A 600 29.69 -7.76 9.80
C ASN A 600 31.16 -8.11 9.48
N LYS A 601 32.10 -7.20 9.74
CA LYS A 601 33.54 -7.39 9.53
C LYS A 601 34.32 -7.26 10.83
N ILE A 602 33.72 -7.71 11.94
CA ILE A 602 34.35 -7.62 13.27
C ILE A 602 35.36 -8.75 13.42
N ASN A 603 36.53 -8.40 13.96
CA ASN A 603 37.62 -9.33 14.24
C ASN A 603 38.18 -9.16 15.67
N ASP A 604 38.25 -7.93 16.17
CA ASP A 604 38.66 -7.61 17.53
C ASP A 604 37.46 -7.56 18.48
N VAL A 605 37.52 -8.35 19.55
CA VAL A 605 36.48 -8.41 20.58
C VAL A 605 36.95 -7.88 21.95
N LYS A 606 38.16 -7.31 22.06
CA LYS A 606 38.73 -6.82 23.33
C LYS A 606 37.88 -5.78 24.05
N SER A 607 37.07 -5.03 23.31
CA SER A 607 36.21 -3.99 23.87
C SER A 607 34.87 -4.51 24.40
N PHE A 608 34.41 -5.71 24.03
CA PHE A 608 33.10 -6.23 24.44
C PHE A 608 32.88 -6.34 25.96
N PRO A 609 33.89 -6.70 26.78
CA PRO A 609 33.77 -6.71 28.25
C PRO A 609 33.28 -5.42 28.88
N LYS A 610 33.45 -4.28 28.20
CA LYS A 610 33.01 -2.97 28.67
C LYS A 610 31.47 -2.84 28.64
N PHE A 611 30.74 -3.70 27.91
CA PHE A 611 29.28 -3.75 27.96
C PHE A 611 28.80 -4.45 29.26
N LYS A 612 28.50 -3.66 30.28
CA LYS A 612 28.16 -4.17 31.63
C LYS A 612 26.77 -4.80 31.77
N ASN A 613 25.85 -4.51 30.85
CA ASN A 613 24.44 -4.89 30.94
C ASN A 613 23.95 -5.81 29.81
N LEU A 614 24.84 -6.24 28.92
CA LEU A 614 24.47 -7.08 27.80
C LEU A 614 24.05 -8.48 28.27
N ILE A 615 22.87 -8.91 27.83
CA ILE A 615 22.23 -10.19 28.14
C ILE A 615 22.30 -11.11 26.93
N THR A 616 22.03 -10.56 25.74
CA THR A 616 22.01 -11.32 24.48
C THR A 616 22.96 -10.66 23.48
N LEU A 617 23.89 -11.44 22.95
CA LEU A 617 24.81 -11.01 21.91
C LEU A 617 24.77 -11.99 20.74
N ASN A 618 24.39 -11.50 19.56
CA ASN A 618 24.61 -12.21 18.32
C ASN A 618 25.77 -11.57 17.56
N ILE A 619 26.87 -12.31 17.42
CA ILE A 619 28.07 -11.89 16.69
C ILE A 619 28.43 -12.90 15.58
N SER A 620 27.48 -13.76 15.21
CA SER A 620 27.64 -14.77 14.16
C SER A 620 28.07 -14.18 12.81
N ARG A 621 28.67 -15.00 11.94
CA ARG A 621 29.15 -14.57 10.59
C ARG A 621 30.13 -13.38 10.64
N ASN A 622 31.00 -13.34 11.64
CA ASN A 622 32.15 -12.42 11.72
C ASN A 622 33.48 -13.20 11.69
N THR A 623 34.61 -12.50 11.51
CA THR A 623 35.96 -13.09 11.42
C THR A 623 36.71 -13.00 12.75
N ILE A 624 36.16 -13.64 13.78
CA ILE A 624 36.69 -13.57 15.15
C ILE A 624 37.71 -14.69 15.38
N ASN A 625 38.89 -14.32 15.92
CA ASN A 625 40.00 -15.24 16.17
C ASN A 625 40.43 -15.30 17.66
N ASP A 626 39.83 -14.49 18.52
CA ASP A 626 40.05 -14.51 19.96
C ASP A 626 38.71 -14.34 20.65
N LEU A 627 38.41 -15.20 21.62
CA LEU A 627 37.19 -15.14 22.41
C LEU A 627 37.47 -14.83 23.88
N ALA A 628 38.74 -14.86 24.32
CA ALA A 628 39.12 -14.70 25.73
C ALA A 628 38.48 -13.48 26.42
N PRO A 629 38.31 -12.31 25.77
CA PRO A 629 37.65 -11.17 26.39
C PRO A 629 36.26 -11.49 26.95
N PHE A 630 35.46 -12.35 26.32
CA PHE A 630 34.07 -12.61 26.73
C PHE A 630 33.93 -13.19 28.15
N ILE A 631 35.01 -13.71 28.76
CA ILE A 631 35.01 -14.23 30.15
C ILE A 631 34.58 -13.18 31.18
N GLU A 632 34.82 -11.90 30.89
CA GLU A 632 34.49 -10.78 31.79
C GLU A 632 33.01 -10.37 31.75
N MET A 633 32.22 -10.90 30.80
CA MET A 633 30.82 -10.52 30.57
C MET A 633 29.84 -11.25 31.50
N LYS A 634 29.86 -10.90 32.79
CA LYS A 634 29.13 -11.58 33.89
C LYS A 634 27.59 -11.58 33.81
N LYS A 635 26.97 -10.85 32.87
CA LYS A 635 25.51 -10.81 32.67
C LYS A 635 25.04 -11.48 31.38
N LEU A 636 25.98 -11.89 30.53
CA LEU A 636 25.67 -12.47 29.23
C LEU A 636 25.04 -13.86 29.43
N LYS A 637 23.81 -14.03 28.94
CA LYS A 637 23.05 -15.28 29.03
C LYS A 637 23.00 -16.02 27.70
N SER A 638 22.91 -15.29 26.59
CA SER A 638 22.87 -15.86 25.24
C SER A 638 24.00 -15.31 24.38
N LEU A 639 24.78 -16.19 23.76
CA LEU A 639 25.87 -15.85 22.86
C LEU A 639 25.78 -16.67 21.57
N ASP A 640 25.65 -16.00 20.44
CA ASP A 640 25.69 -16.63 19.12
C ASP A 640 27.00 -16.33 18.38
N LEU A 641 27.76 -17.40 18.16
CA LEU A 641 29.06 -17.46 17.46
C LEU A 641 28.97 -18.34 16.22
N SER A 642 27.78 -18.55 15.66
CA SER A 642 27.59 -19.39 14.48
C SER A 642 28.29 -18.83 13.24
N TYR A 643 28.69 -19.69 12.30
CA TYR A 643 29.37 -19.30 11.05
C TYR A 643 30.60 -18.40 11.24
N SER A 644 31.33 -18.58 12.34
CA SER A 644 32.67 -18.05 12.52
C SER A 644 33.63 -19.23 12.39
N PRO A 645 34.70 -19.19 11.59
CA PRO A 645 35.60 -20.33 11.43
C PRO A 645 36.44 -20.55 12.72
N LEU A 646 35.77 -21.05 13.77
CA LEU A 646 36.32 -21.29 15.11
C LEU A 646 37.36 -22.41 15.12
N ILE A 647 37.56 -23.09 14.00
CA ILE A 647 38.61 -24.10 13.81
C ILE A 647 40.02 -23.60 14.17
N ASN A 648 40.25 -22.28 14.08
CA ASN A 648 41.53 -21.66 14.42
C ASN A 648 41.64 -21.22 15.90
N LEU A 649 40.57 -21.36 16.69
CA LEU A 649 40.63 -21.03 18.11
C LEU A 649 41.38 -22.11 18.88
N LYS A 650 42.33 -21.67 19.72
CA LYS A 650 43.07 -22.57 20.61
C LYS A 650 42.19 -23.11 21.74
N THR A 651 41.25 -22.32 22.25
CA THR A 651 40.39 -22.67 23.39
C THR A 651 39.12 -21.79 23.41
N LEU A 652 38.09 -22.23 24.14
CA LEU A 652 36.83 -21.50 24.35
C LEU A 652 36.84 -20.92 25.78
N PRO A 653 36.61 -19.60 25.99
CA PRO A 653 36.47 -19.05 27.34
C PRO A 653 35.24 -19.66 28.02
N VAL A 654 35.24 -19.79 29.35
CA VAL A 654 34.06 -20.25 30.09
C VAL A 654 33.36 -19.05 30.70
N ILE A 655 32.21 -18.67 30.15
CA ILE A 655 31.44 -17.50 30.58
C ILE A 655 30.45 -17.95 31.67
N PRO A 656 30.65 -17.58 32.95
CA PRO A 656 29.90 -18.20 34.06
C PRO A 656 28.39 -17.97 34.02
N SER A 657 27.93 -16.87 33.40
CA SER A 657 26.50 -16.51 33.35
C SER A 657 25.74 -17.10 32.18
N LEU A 658 26.42 -17.80 31.26
CA LEU A 658 25.84 -18.20 29.98
C LEU A 658 24.87 -19.39 30.16
N SER A 659 23.67 -19.24 29.61
CA SER A 659 22.63 -20.26 29.55
C SER A 659 22.45 -20.84 28.15
N GLU A 660 22.66 -20.04 27.11
CA GLU A 660 22.51 -20.45 25.71
C GLU A 660 23.77 -20.12 24.91
N LEU A 661 24.29 -21.13 24.21
CA LEU A 661 25.49 -21.00 23.38
C LEU A 661 25.24 -21.58 21.99
N TYR A 662 25.35 -20.74 20.97
CA TYR A 662 25.21 -21.14 19.57
C TYR A 662 26.58 -21.17 18.89
N LEU A 663 26.92 -22.34 18.36
CA LEU A 663 28.17 -22.66 17.69
C LEU A 663 27.91 -23.35 16.34
N ASN A 664 26.79 -23.02 15.69
CA ASN A 664 26.37 -23.69 14.46
C ASN A 664 27.33 -23.36 13.31
N ASN A 665 27.58 -24.31 12.41
CA ASN A 665 28.35 -24.12 11.17
C ASN A 665 29.76 -23.54 11.38
N ASN A 666 30.47 -24.03 12.39
CA ASN A 666 31.81 -23.56 12.76
C ASN A 666 32.94 -24.54 12.37
N GLN A 667 32.61 -25.59 11.60
CA GLN A 667 33.54 -26.64 11.17
C GLN A 667 34.22 -27.34 12.37
N ILE A 668 33.52 -27.45 13.50
CA ILE A 668 34.02 -28.13 14.69
C ILE A 668 34.06 -29.64 14.41
N THR A 669 35.21 -30.25 14.63
CA THR A 669 35.44 -31.69 14.48
C THR A 669 35.81 -32.33 15.82
N ALA A 670 35.86 -33.66 15.89
CA ALA A 670 36.36 -34.37 17.08
C ALA A 670 37.84 -34.03 17.42
N LYS A 671 38.61 -33.48 16.48
CA LYS A 671 40.00 -33.05 16.70
C LYS A 671 40.10 -31.74 17.50
N ASN A 672 39.02 -30.97 17.61
CA ASN A 672 38.97 -29.73 18.38
C ASN A 672 38.80 -30.00 19.89
N VAL A 673 39.66 -30.87 20.44
CA VAL A 673 39.52 -31.43 21.79
C VAL A 673 39.42 -30.34 22.86
N GLU A 674 40.24 -29.28 22.78
CA GLU A 674 40.24 -28.20 23.76
C GLU A 674 38.93 -27.38 23.76
N ILE A 675 38.33 -27.15 22.59
CA ILE A 675 37.02 -26.44 22.49
C ILE A 675 35.93 -27.31 23.11
N LEU A 676 35.87 -28.57 22.70
CA LEU A 676 34.87 -29.53 23.15
C LEU A 676 34.98 -29.81 24.64
N TRP A 677 36.21 -29.87 25.14
CA TRP A 677 36.52 -29.94 26.55
C TRP A 677 35.97 -28.75 27.32
N ARG A 678 36.23 -27.51 26.90
CA ARG A 678 35.78 -26.32 27.63
C ARG A 678 34.26 -26.17 27.71
N LEU A 679 33.51 -26.76 26.77
CA LEU A 679 32.05 -26.83 26.87
C LEU A 679 31.59 -27.52 28.17
N SER A 680 32.38 -28.47 28.67
CA SER A 680 32.12 -29.17 29.93
C SER A 680 32.11 -28.28 31.17
N GLU A 681 32.83 -27.16 31.11
CA GLU A 681 33.03 -26.30 32.27
C GLU A 681 31.88 -25.29 32.45
N TYR A 682 30.94 -25.22 31.50
CA TYR A 682 29.79 -24.32 31.53
C TYR A 682 28.65 -24.86 32.44
N LYS A 683 28.75 -24.53 33.73
CA LYS A 683 27.80 -25.02 34.75
C LYS A 683 26.35 -24.56 34.60
N ASN A 684 26.10 -23.42 33.94
CA ASN A 684 24.76 -22.83 33.82
C ASN A 684 24.11 -23.03 32.45
N LEU A 685 24.76 -23.79 31.56
CA LEU A 685 24.29 -23.98 30.20
C LEU A 685 23.05 -24.86 30.16
N THR A 686 21.95 -24.30 29.67
CA THR A 686 20.68 -24.99 29.44
C THR A 686 20.46 -25.30 27.97
N GLY A 687 21.06 -24.53 27.05
CA GLY A 687 20.95 -24.74 25.60
C GLY A 687 22.29 -24.72 24.89
N LEU A 688 22.58 -25.77 24.11
CA LEU A 688 23.78 -25.89 23.29
C LEU A 688 23.39 -26.22 21.85
N TYR A 689 23.83 -25.37 20.91
CA TYR A 689 23.52 -25.51 19.49
C TYR A 689 24.81 -25.67 18.68
N LEU A 690 24.97 -26.81 18.03
CA LEU A 690 26.15 -27.25 17.28
C LEU A 690 25.77 -27.73 15.87
N SER A 691 24.62 -27.32 15.34
CA SER A 691 24.14 -27.74 14.03
C SER A 691 25.11 -27.37 12.90
N GLY A 692 25.31 -28.25 11.92
CA GLY A 692 26.15 -27.96 10.75
C GLY A 692 27.66 -28.04 11.00
N ASN A 693 28.10 -28.68 12.08
CA ASN A 693 29.52 -28.97 12.34
C ASN A 693 29.91 -30.34 11.78
N GLU A 694 31.17 -30.75 11.93
CA GLU A 694 31.70 -32.00 11.38
C GLU A 694 32.00 -33.02 12.49
N LEU A 695 31.10 -33.10 13.47
CA LEU A 695 31.20 -34.06 14.57
C LEU A 695 30.71 -35.44 14.13
N GLU A 696 31.52 -36.46 14.38
CA GLU A 696 31.20 -37.87 14.07
C GLU A 696 30.61 -38.65 15.26
N ASN A 697 30.81 -38.14 16.48
CA ASN A 697 30.32 -38.70 17.73
C ASN A 697 30.25 -37.62 18.83
N LEU A 698 29.72 -38.00 20.00
CA LEU A 698 29.56 -37.14 21.17
C LEU A 698 30.49 -37.55 22.33
N ASN A 699 31.65 -38.12 22.03
CA ASN A 699 32.59 -38.59 23.05
C ASN A 699 33.11 -37.47 23.94
N PHE A 700 33.06 -36.21 23.50
CA PHE A 700 33.43 -35.07 24.34
C PHE A 700 32.58 -34.92 25.60
N ILE A 701 31.37 -35.48 25.62
CA ILE A 701 30.54 -35.55 26.83
C ILE A 701 31.17 -36.48 27.90
N LEU A 702 31.99 -37.45 27.48
CA LEU A 702 32.60 -38.48 28.33
C LEU A 702 34.02 -38.14 28.78
N ILE A 703 34.63 -37.08 28.24
CA ILE A 703 36.06 -36.86 28.37
C ILE A 703 36.31 -35.75 29.39
N TYR A 704 37.04 -36.09 30.47
CA TYR A 704 37.77 -35.11 31.25
C TYR A 704 39.30 -35.27 31.15
N ILE A 705 40.01 -34.21 30.74
CA ILE A 705 41.47 -34.12 30.76
C ILE A 705 41.91 -33.90 32.22
N ASP A 706 42.44 -34.94 32.86
CA ASP A 706 43.11 -34.80 34.16
C ASP A 706 44.40 -33.97 34.01
N ASN A 707 44.91 -33.42 35.11
CA ASN A 707 46.12 -32.59 35.20
C ASN A 707 47.40 -33.24 34.63
N THR A 708 47.33 -34.51 34.20
CA THR A 708 48.39 -35.24 33.49
C THR A 708 48.20 -35.31 31.96
N ALA A 709 47.27 -34.54 31.38
CA ALA A 709 46.92 -34.58 29.95
C ALA A 709 46.45 -35.96 29.43
N LYS A 710 45.90 -36.81 30.32
CA LYS A 710 45.33 -38.11 29.97
C LYS A 710 43.80 -38.03 29.92
N LEU A 711 43.19 -38.66 28.91
CA LEU A 711 41.74 -38.86 28.80
C LEU A 711 41.27 -39.76 29.97
N ASN A 712 40.54 -39.18 30.92
CA ASN A 712 39.88 -39.94 31.99
C ASN A 712 38.35 -39.75 31.90
N MET A 713 37.58 -40.71 32.43
CA MET A 713 36.13 -40.58 32.56
C MET A 713 35.80 -39.70 33.79
N PRO A 714 34.88 -38.72 33.69
CA PRO A 714 34.53 -37.84 34.80
C PRO A 714 33.73 -38.58 35.90
N GLU A 715 33.97 -38.20 37.16
CA GLU A 715 33.24 -38.74 38.33
C GLU A 715 31.80 -38.17 38.47
N SER A 716 31.43 -37.14 37.69
CA SER A 716 30.10 -36.49 37.72
C SER A 716 29.62 -36.04 36.33
N PRO A 717 28.31 -35.93 36.06
CA PRO A 717 27.79 -35.49 34.76
C PRO A 717 28.18 -34.04 34.47
N ILE A 718 28.94 -33.87 33.40
CA ILE A 718 29.53 -32.62 32.94
C ILE A 718 28.48 -31.57 32.50
N PHE A 719 27.31 -32.02 32.01
CA PHE A 719 26.23 -31.17 31.48
C PHE A 719 24.95 -31.28 32.32
N GLY A 720 25.08 -31.26 33.64
CA GLY A 720 23.96 -31.52 34.56
C GLY A 720 22.76 -30.57 34.43
N ASN A 721 22.87 -29.42 33.76
CA ASN A 721 21.75 -28.47 33.60
C ASN A 721 21.25 -28.37 32.15
N LEU A 722 21.81 -29.15 31.22
CA LEU A 722 21.50 -29.03 29.80
C LEU A 722 20.09 -29.57 29.51
N GLN A 723 19.26 -28.72 28.92
CA GLN A 723 17.86 -29.02 28.56
C GLN A 723 17.66 -29.09 27.05
N ILE A 724 18.41 -28.31 26.26
CA ILE A 724 18.29 -28.25 24.80
C ILE A 724 19.65 -28.59 24.19
N LEU A 725 19.65 -29.57 23.28
CA LEU A 725 20.82 -29.94 22.50
C LEU A 725 20.45 -30.08 21.02
N ASP A 726 20.98 -29.18 20.19
CA ASP A 726 20.89 -29.27 18.73
C ASP A 726 22.25 -29.65 18.14
N ILE A 727 22.36 -30.84 17.57
CA ILE A 727 23.52 -31.32 16.82
C ILE A 727 23.04 -31.90 15.48
N SER A 728 22.11 -31.20 14.84
CA SER A 728 21.61 -31.55 13.51
C SER A 728 22.62 -31.25 12.40
N ASN A 729 22.48 -31.91 11.25
CA ASN A 729 23.31 -31.67 10.07
C ASN A 729 24.82 -31.79 10.37
N CYS A 730 25.20 -32.79 11.16
CA CYS A 730 26.59 -33.14 11.45
C CYS A 730 26.97 -34.44 10.72
N LEU A 731 27.97 -35.16 11.21
CA LEU A 731 28.41 -36.44 10.64
C LEU A 731 28.22 -37.59 11.66
N LEU A 732 27.30 -37.43 12.62
CA LEU A 732 27.16 -38.35 13.74
C LEU A 732 26.81 -39.75 13.24
N THR A 733 27.62 -40.73 13.64
CA THR A 733 27.37 -42.17 13.40
C THR A 733 26.79 -42.87 14.62
N ASN A 734 27.00 -42.31 15.81
CA ASN A 734 26.46 -42.79 17.07
C ASN A 734 26.25 -41.64 18.07
N ILE A 735 25.34 -41.87 19.03
CA ILE A 735 24.97 -40.92 20.08
C ILE A 735 25.02 -41.56 21.48
N TYR A 736 25.84 -42.60 21.67
CA TYR A 736 25.87 -43.39 22.91
C TYR A 736 26.01 -42.55 24.18
N SER A 737 26.83 -41.49 24.11
CA SER A 737 27.12 -40.57 25.22
C SER A 737 25.95 -39.70 25.65
N VAL A 738 24.87 -39.59 24.86
CA VAL A 738 23.69 -38.79 25.22
C VAL A 738 23.02 -39.35 26.48
N LYS A 739 23.21 -40.62 26.80
CA LYS A 739 22.62 -41.25 27.99
C LYS A 739 22.99 -40.59 29.33
N TYR A 740 24.03 -39.76 29.34
CA TYR A 740 24.48 -39.02 30.52
C TYR A 740 23.85 -37.61 30.63
N LEU A 741 22.96 -37.23 29.71
CA LEU A 741 22.25 -35.95 29.67
C LEU A 741 20.82 -36.08 30.19
N GLU A 742 20.65 -36.55 31.43
CA GLU A 742 19.34 -36.95 31.98
C GLU A 742 18.30 -35.81 32.08
N ASN A 743 18.75 -34.55 32.10
CA ASN A 743 17.89 -33.36 32.17
C ASN A 743 17.44 -32.80 30.82
N LEU A 744 17.77 -33.50 29.73
CA LEU A 744 17.44 -33.05 28.38
C LEU A 744 15.93 -33.12 28.11
N MET A 745 15.38 -31.99 27.66
CA MET A 745 13.99 -31.80 27.25
C MET A 745 13.85 -31.77 25.72
N GLU A 746 14.84 -31.23 25.01
CA GLU A 746 14.87 -31.16 23.55
C GLU A 746 16.17 -31.72 22.98
N LEU A 747 16.05 -32.69 22.08
CA LEU A 747 17.16 -33.26 21.32
C LEU A 747 16.89 -33.18 19.82
N ASN A 748 17.76 -32.50 19.09
CA ASN A 748 17.77 -32.51 17.64
C ASN A 748 19.07 -33.11 17.11
N VAL A 749 18.98 -34.32 16.54
CA VAL A 749 20.08 -35.03 15.87
C VAL A 749 19.69 -35.37 14.43
N SER A 750 18.80 -34.58 13.82
CA SER A 750 18.38 -34.76 12.44
C SER A 750 19.52 -34.53 11.44
N PHE A 751 19.40 -35.08 10.23
CA PHE A 751 20.39 -34.94 9.16
C PHE A 751 21.79 -35.44 9.59
N ASN A 752 21.86 -36.64 10.17
CA ASN A 752 23.11 -37.30 10.54
C ASN A 752 23.20 -38.67 9.84
N LYS A 753 24.07 -39.57 10.32
CA LYS A 753 24.29 -40.92 9.79
C LYS A 753 23.99 -41.99 10.83
N LEU A 754 22.98 -41.76 11.66
CA LEU A 754 22.60 -42.67 12.74
C LEU A 754 21.81 -43.85 12.19
N ASN A 755 22.21 -45.06 12.57
CA ASN A 755 21.41 -46.28 12.35
C ASN A 755 20.71 -46.73 13.64
N GLU A 756 21.27 -46.38 14.80
CA GLU A 756 20.80 -46.80 16.11
C GLU A 756 20.66 -45.62 17.07
N ILE A 757 19.64 -45.67 17.94
CA ILE A 757 19.33 -44.62 18.92
C ILE A 757 19.09 -45.18 20.34
N SER A 758 19.54 -46.40 20.64
CA SER A 758 19.29 -47.10 21.93
C SER A 758 19.66 -46.30 23.18
N SER A 759 20.65 -45.42 23.10
CA SER A 759 21.07 -44.59 24.23
C SER A 759 20.03 -43.58 24.71
N ILE A 760 19.01 -43.25 23.92
CA ILE A 760 17.96 -42.29 24.33
C ILE A 760 16.98 -42.85 25.37
N GLU A 761 16.94 -44.17 25.58
CA GLU A 761 16.03 -44.82 26.56
C GLU A 761 16.16 -44.25 27.99
N SER A 762 17.32 -43.65 28.28
CA SER A 762 17.63 -43.01 29.56
C SER A 762 17.06 -41.58 29.73
N LEU A 763 16.62 -40.92 28.65
CA LEU A 763 16.22 -39.51 28.62
C LEU A 763 14.76 -39.30 29.04
N LYS A 764 14.43 -39.58 30.30
CA LYS A 764 13.03 -39.60 30.78
C LYS A 764 12.32 -38.24 30.73
N ASN A 765 13.07 -37.14 30.68
CA ASN A 765 12.53 -35.77 30.66
C ASN A 765 12.30 -35.22 29.24
N ILE A 766 12.58 -36.00 28.19
CA ILE A 766 12.51 -35.52 26.81
C ILE A 766 11.06 -35.24 26.37
N GLU A 767 10.83 -34.04 25.87
CA GLU A 767 9.55 -33.57 25.35
C GLU A 767 9.58 -33.44 23.83
N ILE A 768 10.72 -33.04 23.26
CA ILE A 768 10.90 -32.82 21.82
C ILE A 768 12.09 -33.67 21.34
N LEU A 769 11.81 -34.59 20.41
CA LEU A 769 12.82 -35.44 19.80
C LEU A 769 12.75 -35.34 18.28
N ASN A 770 13.87 -34.93 17.67
CA ASN A 770 14.04 -34.92 16.23
C ASN A 770 15.24 -35.78 15.80
N VAL A 771 14.93 -36.91 15.16
CA VAL A 771 15.89 -37.86 14.59
C VAL A 771 15.69 -38.03 13.07
N SER A 772 15.01 -37.08 12.41
CA SER A 772 14.69 -37.18 10.98
C SER A 772 15.93 -37.15 10.08
N SER A 773 15.84 -37.70 8.87
CA SER A 773 16.96 -37.73 7.91
C SER A 773 18.18 -38.44 8.48
N ASN A 774 17.99 -39.67 8.92
CA ASN A 774 19.03 -40.61 9.36
C ASN A 774 18.80 -41.94 8.61
N SER A 775 19.37 -43.03 9.12
CA SER A 775 19.22 -44.40 8.57
C SER A 775 18.66 -45.35 9.63
N ILE A 776 17.77 -44.87 10.49
CA ILE A 776 17.14 -45.62 11.58
C ILE A 776 16.05 -46.54 11.01
N ASP A 777 16.01 -47.80 11.45
CA ASP A 777 15.00 -48.80 11.08
C ASP A 777 14.15 -49.27 12.28
N ASP A 778 14.69 -49.26 13.51
CA ASP A 778 13.99 -49.62 14.75
C ASP A 778 13.75 -48.42 15.69
N LEU A 779 12.52 -48.35 16.23
CA LEU A 779 12.06 -47.36 17.21
C LEU A 779 11.83 -47.95 18.62
N LYS A 780 12.31 -49.15 18.94
CA LYS A 780 12.15 -49.74 20.28
C LYS A 780 12.57 -48.79 21.42
N SER A 781 13.67 -48.06 21.20
CA SER A 781 14.29 -47.15 22.16
C SER A 781 13.42 -45.97 22.61
N ILE A 782 12.40 -45.58 21.83
CA ILE A 782 11.50 -44.47 22.22
C ILE A 782 10.40 -44.92 23.18
N SER A 783 10.19 -46.23 23.38
CA SER A 783 9.05 -46.77 24.14
C SER A 783 9.01 -46.38 25.62
N GLU A 784 10.15 -45.99 26.18
CA GLU A 784 10.32 -45.54 27.57
C GLU A 784 10.16 -44.01 27.74
N LEU A 785 9.91 -43.26 26.66
CA LEU A 785 9.84 -41.78 26.65
C LEU A 785 8.42 -41.24 26.91
N GLU A 786 7.92 -41.39 28.14
CA GLU A 786 6.53 -41.09 28.51
C GLU A 786 6.14 -39.60 28.40
N ASN A 787 7.11 -38.69 28.51
CA ASN A 787 6.89 -37.24 28.48
C ASN A 787 6.92 -36.62 27.08
N LEU A 788 7.11 -37.43 26.03
CA LEU A 788 7.30 -36.92 24.67
C LEU A 788 6.04 -36.23 24.13
N LEU A 789 6.17 -34.95 23.76
CA LEU A 789 5.14 -34.11 23.17
C LEU A 789 5.25 -34.04 21.66
N LYS A 790 6.49 -34.01 21.13
CA LYS A 790 6.78 -33.89 19.70
C LYS A 790 7.84 -34.90 19.25
N LEU A 791 7.52 -35.64 18.20
CA LEU A 791 8.41 -36.65 17.61
C LEU A 791 8.54 -36.45 16.11
N ASN A 792 9.77 -36.30 15.62
CA ASN A 792 10.07 -36.33 14.21
C ASN A 792 11.07 -37.45 13.87
N VAL A 793 10.58 -38.46 13.14
CA VAL A 793 11.33 -39.62 12.65
C VAL A 793 11.30 -39.69 11.11
N SER A 794 10.91 -38.61 10.44
CA SER A 794 10.75 -38.59 8.99
C SER A 794 12.06 -38.87 8.24
N ASN A 795 11.97 -39.35 6.99
CA ASN A 795 13.13 -39.62 6.14
C ASN A 795 14.13 -40.59 6.80
N ASN A 796 13.66 -41.79 7.14
CA ASN A 796 14.43 -42.89 7.72
C ASN A 796 14.08 -44.21 6.98
N HIS A 797 14.39 -45.37 7.58
CA HIS A 797 14.11 -46.70 7.02
C HIS A 797 13.11 -47.49 7.87
N ILE A 798 12.21 -46.79 8.56
CA ILE A 798 11.25 -47.39 9.49
C ILE A 798 10.13 -48.09 8.71
N ASP A 799 9.89 -49.37 8.96
CA ASP A 799 8.87 -50.19 8.29
C ASP A 799 7.61 -50.42 9.14
N ASN A 800 7.72 -50.25 10.45
CA ASN A 800 6.65 -50.37 11.42
C ASN A 800 6.81 -49.30 12.53
N ILE A 801 5.71 -48.91 13.17
CA ILE A 801 5.75 -47.99 14.33
C ILE A 801 5.30 -48.74 15.60
N PRO A 802 6.06 -49.73 16.10
CA PRO A 802 5.68 -50.51 17.26
C PRO A 802 5.88 -49.69 18.56
N TYR A 803 5.40 -50.25 19.66
CA TYR A 803 5.74 -49.76 21.02
C TYR A 803 5.20 -48.38 21.45
N LEU A 804 4.08 -47.93 20.87
CA LEU A 804 3.42 -46.68 21.29
C LEU A 804 2.49 -46.82 22.52
N LYS A 805 2.74 -47.78 23.42
CA LYS A 805 1.85 -48.02 24.58
C LYS A 805 1.92 -46.89 25.62
N SER A 806 2.99 -46.09 25.60
CA SER A 806 3.38 -45.15 26.65
C SER A 806 3.17 -43.66 26.27
N PHE A 807 2.87 -43.35 25.00
CA PHE A 807 2.76 -41.96 24.49
C PHE A 807 1.38 -41.33 24.69
N ASN A 808 0.95 -41.19 25.93
CA ASN A 808 -0.32 -40.49 26.23
C ASN A 808 -0.21 -38.96 26.04
N SER A 809 1.01 -38.41 26.05
CA SER A 809 1.26 -36.97 25.99
C SER A 809 1.58 -36.43 24.58
N LEU A 810 1.75 -37.32 23.58
CA LEU A 810 2.21 -36.93 22.25
C LEU A 810 1.16 -36.12 21.49
N LEU A 811 1.54 -34.91 21.07
CA LEU A 811 0.69 -33.94 20.37
C LEU A 811 1.02 -33.83 18.87
N GLU A 812 2.29 -33.99 18.52
CA GLU A 812 2.78 -33.85 17.14
C GLU A 812 3.71 -35.01 16.77
N MET A 813 3.43 -35.67 15.65
CA MET A 813 4.27 -36.75 15.12
C MET A 813 4.46 -36.60 13.62
N ASN A 814 5.71 -36.62 13.17
CA ASN A 814 6.07 -36.72 11.76
C ASN A 814 6.88 -38.00 11.51
N ALA A 815 6.30 -38.93 10.76
CA ALA A 815 6.93 -40.15 10.28
C ALA A 815 6.87 -40.27 8.75
N SER A 816 6.78 -39.13 8.05
CA SER A 816 6.77 -39.10 6.59
C SER A 816 8.07 -39.62 5.97
N HIS A 817 8.03 -40.01 4.70
CA HIS A 817 9.21 -40.50 3.96
C HIS A 817 9.90 -41.68 4.65
N ASN A 818 9.14 -42.71 5.00
CA ASN A 818 9.63 -43.96 5.58
C ASN A 818 9.11 -45.14 4.74
N GLN A 819 9.21 -46.36 5.28
CA GLN A 819 8.74 -47.59 4.66
C GLN A 819 7.53 -48.18 5.41
N VAL A 820 6.83 -47.35 6.21
CA VAL A 820 5.79 -47.81 7.14
C VAL A 820 4.64 -48.45 6.39
N PHE A 821 4.33 -49.71 6.69
CA PHE A 821 3.19 -50.43 6.10
C PHE A 821 2.06 -50.71 7.11
N SER A 822 2.37 -50.71 8.42
CA SER A 822 1.42 -50.97 9.49
C SER A 822 1.42 -49.86 10.54
N ILE A 823 0.24 -49.34 10.85
CA ILE A 823 0.01 -48.26 11.82
C ILE A 823 -0.97 -48.64 12.95
N THR A 824 -1.22 -49.92 13.16
CA THR A 824 -2.20 -50.45 14.14
C THR A 824 -2.00 -49.90 15.56
N SER A 825 -0.75 -49.68 15.95
CA SER A 825 -0.33 -49.09 17.24
C SER A 825 -0.74 -47.64 17.43
N LEU A 826 -0.93 -46.85 16.36
CA LEU A 826 -1.31 -45.43 16.45
C LEU A 826 -2.67 -45.23 17.11
N SER A 827 -3.55 -46.24 17.07
CA SER A 827 -4.88 -46.22 17.71
C SER A 827 -4.88 -45.83 19.20
N LYS A 828 -3.71 -45.88 19.86
CA LYS A 828 -3.51 -45.52 21.27
C LYS A 828 -3.25 -44.03 21.51
N LEU A 829 -2.87 -43.26 20.47
CA LEU A 829 -2.47 -41.85 20.57
C LEU A 829 -3.68 -40.89 20.66
N LYS A 830 -4.45 -40.96 21.74
CA LYS A 830 -5.73 -40.22 21.88
C LYS A 830 -5.60 -38.69 21.84
N ASN A 831 -4.43 -38.15 22.14
CA ASN A 831 -4.18 -36.71 22.25
C ASN A 831 -3.42 -36.11 21.05
N ILE A 832 -3.13 -36.91 20.01
CA ILE A 832 -2.41 -36.42 18.83
C ILE A 832 -3.25 -35.36 18.09
N GLY A 833 -2.67 -34.18 17.88
CA GLY A 833 -3.28 -33.08 17.14
C GLY A 833 -2.76 -32.96 15.71
N ILE A 834 -1.46 -33.24 15.51
CA ILE A 834 -0.79 -33.13 14.20
C ILE A 834 -0.08 -34.45 13.88
N LEU A 835 -0.41 -35.04 12.74
CA LEU A 835 0.17 -36.30 12.29
C LEU A 835 0.52 -36.24 10.80
N ASP A 836 1.78 -36.48 10.47
CA ASP A 836 2.26 -36.65 9.10
C ASP A 836 2.82 -38.07 8.89
N LEU A 837 2.17 -38.82 8.00
CA LEU A 837 2.51 -40.17 7.56
C LEU A 837 2.73 -40.22 6.04
N SER A 838 2.92 -39.08 5.40
CA SER A 838 3.02 -39.03 3.94
C SER A 838 4.24 -39.75 3.39
N ASN A 839 4.16 -40.25 2.15
CA ASN A 839 5.26 -40.98 1.49
C ASN A 839 5.68 -42.21 2.30
N ASN A 840 4.74 -43.14 2.50
CA ASN A 840 4.93 -44.42 3.16
C ASN A 840 4.22 -45.53 2.34
N ASN A 841 4.16 -46.75 2.88
CA ASN A 841 3.56 -47.93 2.25
C ASN A 841 2.23 -48.34 2.93
N ILE A 842 1.50 -47.39 3.52
CA ILE A 842 0.30 -47.67 4.32
C ILE A 842 -0.89 -47.99 3.40
N ILE A 843 -1.54 -49.13 3.63
CA ILE A 843 -2.75 -49.56 2.91
C ILE A 843 -3.98 -49.43 3.82
N ASP A 844 -3.88 -49.91 5.05
CA ASP A 844 -4.96 -49.90 6.04
C ASP A 844 -4.79 -48.73 7.02
N ILE A 845 -5.81 -47.87 7.07
CA ILE A 845 -5.89 -46.72 7.98
C ILE A 845 -6.97 -46.85 9.05
N SER A 846 -7.51 -48.06 9.28
CA SER A 846 -8.50 -48.37 10.31
C SER A 846 -8.11 -47.83 11.70
N ALA A 847 -6.81 -47.88 12.02
CA ALA A 847 -6.25 -47.38 13.28
C ALA A 847 -6.48 -45.88 13.54
N LEU A 848 -6.65 -45.07 12.48
CA LEU A 848 -6.83 -43.62 12.58
C LEU A 848 -8.22 -43.22 13.08
N SER A 849 -9.23 -44.09 12.98
CA SER A 849 -10.61 -43.83 13.40
C SER A 849 -10.75 -43.45 14.88
N ASN A 850 -9.80 -43.86 15.72
CA ASN A 850 -9.78 -43.59 17.16
C ASN A 850 -9.14 -42.23 17.53
N LEU A 851 -8.52 -41.53 16.59
CA LEU A 851 -7.74 -40.29 16.83
C LEU A 851 -8.62 -39.04 16.87
N LYS A 852 -9.61 -39.01 17.77
CA LYS A 852 -10.67 -37.98 17.77
C LYS A 852 -10.19 -36.54 18.01
N SER A 853 -8.98 -36.36 18.52
CA SER A 853 -8.37 -35.05 18.81
C SER A 853 -7.55 -34.46 17.66
N ILE A 854 -7.46 -35.17 16.53
CA ILE A 854 -6.60 -34.77 15.41
C ILE A 854 -7.15 -33.53 14.68
N GLU A 855 -6.29 -32.53 14.50
CA GLU A 855 -6.61 -31.28 13.81
C GLU A 855 -5.97 -31.22 12.41
N SER A 856 -4.79 -31.82 12.23
CA SER A 856 -4.08 -31.82 10.95
C SER A 856 -3.52 -33.21 10.64
N LEU A 857 -3.94 -33.77 9.50
CA LEU A 857 -3.53 -35.11 9.06
C LEU A 857 -2.97 -35.05 7.64
N ASN A 858 -1.77 -35.60 7.44
CA ASN A 858 -1.19 -35.81 6.13
C ASN A 858 -0.90 -37.29 5.91
N ILE A 859 -1.63 -37.92 4.97
CA ILE A 859 -1.46 -39.33 4.57
C ILE A 859 -1.20 -39.43 3.07
N SER A 860 -0.81 -38.33 2.44
CA SER A 860 -0.52 -38.28 1.01
C SER A 860 0.58 -39.28 0.62
N ASN A 861 0.52 -39.76 -0.62
CA ASN A 861 1.50 -40.68 -1.21
C ASN A 861 1.64 -41.98 -0.42
N ASN A 862 0.48 -42.59 -0.11
CA ASN A 862 0.35 -43.94 0.40
C ASN A 862 -0.63 -44.74 -0.49
N PRO A 863 -0.49 -46.07 -0.60
CA PRO A 863 -1.40 -46.93 -1.36
C PRO A 863 -2.76 -47.19 -0.66
N ILE A 864 -3.40 -46.14 -0.12
CA ILE A 864 -4.66 -46.22 0.63
C ILE A 864 -5.84 -46.34 -0.34
N LYS A 865 -6.71 -47.33 -0.09
CA LYS A 865 -7.91 -47.58 -0.90
C LYS A 865 -9.21 -47.20 -0.21
N ASP A 866 -9.27 -47.31 1.12
CA ASP A 866 -10.47 -46.99 1.91
C ASP A 866 -10.22 -45.81 2.86
N TYR A 867 -11.06 -44.77 2.73
CA TYR A 867 -11.03 -43.55 3.54
C TYR A 867 -12.16 -43.47 4.56
N SER A 868 -13.02 -44.49 4.63
CA SER A 868 -14.12 -44.57 5.61
C SER A 868 -13.68 -44.39 7.08
N PRO A 869 -12.47 -44.81 7.52
CA PRO A 869 -12.03 -44.60 8.89
C PRO A 869 -11.86 -43.14 9.31
N LEU A 870 -11.87 -42.18 8.37
CA LEU A 870 -11.70 -40.75 8.64
C LEU A 870 -13.02 -40.03 8.93
N PHE A 871 -14.18 -40.64 8.64
CA PHE A 871 -15.48 -39.94 8.61
C PHE A 871 -15.91 -39.40 9.98
N ASP A 872 -15.44 -40.00 11.07
CA ASP A 872 -15.79 -39.59 12.45
C ASP A 872 -14.82 -38.57 13.07
N LEU A 873 -13.80 -38.11 12.34
CA LEU A 873 -12.77 -37.18 12.82
C LEU A 873 -13.24 -35.71 12.80
N LYS A 874 -14.25 -35.41 13.62
CA LYS A 874 -14.96 -34.10 13.61
C LYS A 874 -14.09 -32.89 13.97
N GLN A 875 -12.93 -33.08 14.61
CA GLN A 875 -11.99 -32.01 14.96
C GLN A 875 -10.98 -31.69 13.86
N LEU A 876 -10.95 -32.48 12.77
CA LEU A 876 -9.99 -32.32 11.69
C LEU A 876 -10.21 -31.00 10.95
N LYS A 877 -9.20 -30.13 10.95
CA LYS A 877 -9.21 -28.83 10.27
C LYS A 877 -8.52 -28.91 8.91
N LYS A 878 -7.47 -29.73 8.78
CA LYS A 878 -6.68 -29.88 7.55
C LYS A 878 -6.41 -31.35 7.23
N LEU A 879 -6.66 -31.73 5.98
CA LEU A 879 -6.42 -33.08 5.48
C LEU A 879 -5.66 -33.03 4.15
N TYR A 880 -4.52 -33.73 4.09
CA TYR A 880 -3.69 -33.85 2.89
C TYR A 880 -3.71 -35.31 2.40
N ILE A 881 -4.21 -35.52 1.18
CA ILE A 881 -4.37 -36.83 0.54
C ILE A 881 -3.99 -36.76 -0.95
N THR A 882 -3.57 -37.88 -1.54
CA THR A 882 -3.30 -37.97 -2.99
C THR A 882 -3.95 -39.23 -3.56
N ASN A 883 -4.12 -39.26 -4.88
CA ASN A 883 -4.67 -40.41 -5.62
C ASN A 883 -6.07 -40.85 -5.15
N VAL A 884 -6.94 -39.89 -4.81
CA VAL A 884 -8.33 -40.13 -4.39
C VAL A 884 -9.29 -39.98 -5.56
N SER A 885 -10.21 -40.93 -5.73
CA SER A 885 -11.26 -40.84 -6.74
C SER A 885 -12.26 -39.70 -6.45
N LYS A 886 -12.92 -39.16 -7.48
CA LYS A 886 -13.93 -38.10 -7.30
C LYS A 886 -15.04 -38.51 -6.33
N GLU A 887 -15.50 -39.76 -6.40
CA GLU A 887 -16.57 -40.28 -5.54
C GLU A 887 -16.15 -40.30 -4.06
N GLN A 888 -14.93 -40.78 -3.77
CA GLN A 888 -14.40 -40.81 -2.41
C GLN A 888 -14.17 -39.40 -1.85
N LEU A 889 -13.71 -38.46 -2.69
CA LEU A 889 -13.52 -37.07 -2.28
C LEU A 889 -14.85 -36.40 -1.90
N GLU A 890 -15.92 -36.65 -2.64
CA GLU A 890 -17.25 -36.13 -2.30
C GLU A 890 -17.80 -36.75 -1.00
N LYS A 891 -17.62 -38.06 -0.80
CA LYS A 891 -17.95 -38.71 0.48
C LYS A 891 -17.19 -38.11 1.66
N LEU A 892 -15.90 -37.80 1.49
CA LEU A 892 -15.08 -37.13 2.51
C LEU A 892 -15.56 -35.71 2.82
N LYS A 893 -15.88 -34.90 1.80
CA LYS A 893 -16.41 -33.55 2.00
C LYS A 893 -17.76 -33.55 2.71
N GLN A 894 -18.61 -34.54 2.42
CA GLN A 894 -19.89 -34.71 3.11
C GLN A 894 -19.70 -35.08 4.58
N ALA A 895 -18.79 -36.01 4.88
CA ALA A 895 -18.49 -36.41 6.25
C ALA A 895 -17.78 -35.31 7.07
N LEU A 896 -16.93 -34.50 6.42
CA LEU A 896 -16.04 -33.52 7.06
C LEU A 896 -16.21 -32.10 6.47
N PRO A 897 -17.38 -31.44 6.65
CA PRO A 897 -17.71 -30.19 5.95
C PRO A 897 -16.90 -28.96 6.41
N LYS A 898 -16.23 -29.03 7.56
CA LYS A 898 -15.41 -27.93 8.13
C LYS A 898 -13.91 -28.10 7.87
N THR A 899 -13.51 -29.18 7.20
CA THR A 899 -12.11 -29.53 6.97
C THR A 899 -11.64 -28.99 5.62
N ILE A 900 -10.47 -28.37 5.60
CA ILE A 900 -9.78 -28.01 4.36
C ILE A 900 -9.08 -29.26 3.83
N ILE A 901 -9.58 -29.79 2.71
CA ILE A 901 -9.01 -30.98 2.05
C ILE A 901 -8.14 -30.52 0.88
N GLU A 902 -6.83 -30.75 0.97
CA GLU A 902 -5.87 -30.47 -0.09
C GLU A 902 -5.46 -31.76 -0.81
N THR A 903 -5.67 -31.79 -2.13
CA THR A 903 -5.31 -32.93 -2.97
C THR A 903 -4.27 -32.55 -4.01
N LYS A 904 -3.11 -33.22 -4.04
CA LYS A 904 -2.24 -33.21 -5.22
C LYS A 904 -2.72 -34.30 -6.19
N MET A 905 -3.36 -33.90 -7.29
CA MET A 905 -3.53 -34.81 -8.43
C MET A 905 -2.15 -35.00 -9.08
N GLN A 906 -1.67 -36.23 -9.22
CA GLN A 906 -0.57 -36.50 -10.15
C GLN A 906 -1.02 -36.02 -11.54
N LYS A 907 -0.19 -35.19 -12.18
CA LYS A 907 -0.24 -35.12 -13.65
C LYS A 907 0.15 -36.52 -14.12
N LEU A 908 -0.81 -37.21 -14.76
CA LEU A 908 -0.60 -38.45 -15.48
C LEU A 908 0.61 -38.35 -16.41
#